data_AF-A0A4S8INU7-F1
#
_entry.id   AF-A0A4S8INU7-F1
#
_cell.length_a   1.000
_cell.length_b   1.000
_cell.length_c   1.000
_cell.angle_alpha   90.00
_cell.angle_beta   90.00
_cell.angle_gamma   90.00
#
_symmetry.space_group_name_H-M   'P 1'
#
loop_
_entity.id
_entity.type
_entity.pdbx_description
1 polymer ?
#
loop_
_entity_poly.entity_id
_entity_poly.type
_entity_poly.pdbx_seq_one_letter_code
_entity_poly.pdbx_strand_id
1 'polypeptide(L)'
;MDSLYSTRLFTPPVATKWSQISVPWTRRLFSASRALPPRHRWLLGMGSAPHHDRLRHVGSGGISRLNAVVLGEALAAEENNLVFPSHDFSRHAHISSPEQYQNMYERSIEDPAGFWSDIASQFCWKKRWNPEVCSENIDVRRGTVKIEWFKGGVTNICYNALDRNIEAGNGDKVALYWEGNEPGQDAQLTYAQMLEKVCQLANYLKNVGVGKGDTVIIYLPMLMELPIAMLACARIGAIHSVVFAGFSADSLSQRIVDCKPKAVISCNAVCRGAKVIHLKEIVDTALVESVNSGVPVDLCLIFENKSAMKRESTKWQIGRDVWWQDVVPQFPTKCLVEWVDAEDPLFLLYTSGSTGKPKGVLHTNGGYMVYTATTFKYAFDYKQSDVYWCTADCGWITGHSYITYGPLLNGATILVFEGYVTRYSRKSLRILGSVGEPINPSAWRWFYNVVGDSRCPISDTWWQTETGGFMITPIPGAWPQKPGSATFPFFGIQPVIVDEKGNEIEGECTGDKDGYHWLTGRVDDVINVSGHRIGTAEVESALVSHPHCAEAAVVGVDHEVKGQGIYAFVTLVDGIPYSEEVRKSLILAVRNQIGAFAAPDKIHWAPAIPKTRSGKIMRRILRKIASRQLDELGDTSTLVDPSVVDQLIALIDH
;
A
#
# COMPACT_ATOMS: atom_id res chain seq x y z
N MET A 1 -24.02 -25.93 -39.47
CA MET A 1 -24.99 -25.02 -40.12
C MET A 1 -25.44 -23.97 -39.11
N ASP A 2 -24.55 -23.00 -38.94
CA ASP A 2 -24.79 -21.56 -39.12
C ASP A 2 -25.85 -20.81 -38.31
N SER A 3 -25.30 -19.95 -37.44
CA SER A 3 -25.53 -18.49 -37.39
C SER A 3 -26.75 -17.99 -36.59
N LEU A 4 -26.72 -16.87 -35.86
CA LEU A 4 -25.82 -15.72 -35.83
C LEU A 4 -26.01 -14.96 -34.50
N TYR A 5 -24.90 -14.64 -33.83
CA TYR A 5 -24.80 -13.65 -32.74
C TYR A 5 -24.91 -12.23 -33.31
N SER A 6 -25.63 -11.33 -32.63
CA SER A 6 -25.61 -9.88 -32.90
C SER A 6 -25.09 -9.13 -31.68
N THR A 7 -23.83 -8.75 -31.75
CA THR A 7 -23.12 -7.84 -30.85
C THR A 7 -23.44 -6.40 -31.27
N ARG A 8 -24.09 -5.61 -30.41
CA ARG A 8 -24.22 -4.14 -30.61
C ARG A 8 -23.01 -3.45 -30.00
N LEU A 9 -22.12 -2.98 -30.87
CA LEU A 9 -21.06 -2.02 -30.56
C LEU A 9 -21.68 -0.63 -30.41
N PHE A 10 -21.44 0.02 -29.27
CA PHE A 10 -21.71 1.45 -29.08
C PHE A 10 -20.55 2.26 -29.68
N THR A 11 -20.84 3.03 -30.73
CA THR A 11 -19.96 4.07 -31.27
C THR A 11 -20.11 5.36 -30.43
N PRO A 12 -19.01 6.08 -30.12
CA PRO A 12 -19.09 7.38 -29.44
C PRO A 12 -19.50 8.49 -30.42
N PRO A 13 -20.28 9.52 -30.00
CA PRO A 13 -20.63 10.63 -30.87
C PRO A 13 -19.44 11.56 -31.13
N VAL A 14 -19.31 11.93 -32.40
CA VAL A 14 -18.37 12.90 -32.97
C VAL A 14 -18.56 14.28 -32.34
N ALA A 15 -17.45 14.87 -31.89
CA ALA A 15 -17.36 16.25 -31.42
C ALA A 15 -17.78 17.24 -32.52
N THR A 16 -18.88 17.95 -32.30
CA THR A 16 -19.31 19.05 -33.17
C THR A 16 -18.92 20.39 -32.56
N LYS A 17 -18.25 21.20 -33.38
CA LYS A 17 -17.77 22.57 -33.13
C LYS A 17 -18.84 23.47 -32.51
N TRP A 18 -18.51 24.14 -31.42
CA TRP A 18 -19.23 25.34 -30.97
C TRP A 18 -18.43 26.59 -31.33
N SER A 19 -18.83 27.20 -32.44
CA SER A 19 -18.46 28.57 -32.82
C SER A 19 -19.56 29.54 -32.36
N GLN A 20 -19.12 30.66 -31.77
CA GLN A 20 -19.73 32.00 -31.84
C GLN A 20 -21.26 32.10 -31.83
N ILE A 21 -21.82 32.53 -30.69
CA ILE A 21 -22.95 33.45 -30.68
C ILE A 21 -22.62 34.59 -29.72
N SER A 22 -22.54 35.78 -30.30
CA SER A 22 -22.44 37.08 -29.66
C SER A 22 -23.82 37.74 -29.56
N VAL A 23 -23.81 38.94 -28.97
CA VAL A 23 -24.84 40.02 -28.95
C VAL A 23 -25.88 40.02 -27.78
N PRO A 24 -26.41 41.19 -27.31
CA PRO A 24 -25.79 42.03 -26.26
C PRO A 24 -26.73 42.80 -25.26
N TRP A 25 -26.10 43.57 -24.35
CA TRP A 25 -26.53 44.82 -23.66
C TRP A 25 -27.71 44.84 -22.67
N THR A 26 -27.41 45.18 -21.40
CA THR A 26 -27.78 46.48 -20.80
C THR A 26 -26.93 46.78 -19.55
N ARG A 27 -26.65 48.07 -19.34
CA ARG A 27 -25.56 48.64 -18.55
C ARG A 27 -26.13 49.58 -17.48
N ARG A 28 -25.32 49.82 -16.43
CA ARG A 28 -25.28 50.94 -15.47
C ARG A 28 -26.05 50.77 -14.16
N LEU A 29 -25.32 50.80 -13.05
CA LEU A 29 -25.05 52.02 -12.27
C LEU A 29 -23.76 51.85 -11.43
N PHE A 30 -22.87 52.84 -11.52
CA PHE A 30 -21.71 53.07 -10.65
C PHE A 30 -21.99 54.39 -9.91
N SER A 31 -21.62 54.52 -8.63
CA SER A 31 -20.92 55.72 -8.13
C SER A 31 -20.42 55.59 -6.68
N ALA A 32 -19.27 56.25 -6.46
CA ALA A 32 -18.65 56.70 -5.20
C ALA A 32 -17.84 55.65 -4.42
N SER A 33 -16.52 55.55 -4.54
CA SER A 33 -15.41 56.51 -4.27
C SER A 33 -15.12 56.75 -2.78
N ARG A 34 -13.93 56.32 -2.34
CA ARG A 34 -12.98 57.09 -1.51
C ARG A 34 -11.64 56.36 -1.42
N ALA A 35 -10.57 57.13 -1.53
CA ALA A 35 -9.18 56.67 -1.58
C ALA A 35 -8.33 57.40 -0.52
N LEU A 36 -7.17 56.78 -0.20
CA LEU A 36 -5.91 57.30 0.37
C LEU A 36 -5.77 57.43 1.91
N PRO A 37 -4.54 57.43 2.51
CA PRO A 37 -3.17 57.37 1.91
C PRO A 37 -2.15 56.38 2.56
N PRO A 38 -0.92 56.27 2.00
CA PRO A 38 0.23 55.51 2.55
C PRO A 38 1.21 56.40 3.35
N ARG A 39 2.07 55.81 4.21
CA ARG A 39 3.41 56.34 4.60
C ARG A 39 4.30 55.38 5.44
N HIS A 40 5.53 55.27 4.97
CA HIS A 40 6.82 54.69 5.41
C HIS A 40 7.16 54.43 6.90
N ARG A 41 8.04 53.42 7.12
CA ARG A 41 9.39 53.63 7.68
C ARG A 41 10.37 52.48 7.41
N TRP A 42 11.57 52.84 6.96
CA TRP A 42 12.79 52.03 6.90
C TRP A 42 13.50 52.03 8.26
N LEU A 43 14.22 50.95 8.58
CA LEU A 43 15.35 50.98 9.52
C LEU A 43 16.44 50.01 9.02
N LEU A 44 17.53 50.62 8.57
CA LEU A 44 18.83 50.02 8.27
C LEU A 44 19.68 50.06 9.55
N GLY A 45 20.33 48.95 9.88
CA GLY A 45 21.41 48.88 10.85
C GLY A 45 22.49 47.94 10.33
N MET A 46 23.60 48.50 9.85
CA MET A 46 24.80 47.78 9.42
C MET A 46 25.64 47.37 10.64
N GLY A 47 26.25 46.17 10.61
CA GLY A 47 27.27 45.76 11.57
C GLY A 47 27.78 44.32 11.40
N SER A 48 28.81 44.16 10.56
CA SER A 48 29.87 43.12 10.53
C SER A 48 29.50 41.62 10.49
N ALA A 49 29.78 41.00 9.34
CA ALA A 49 30.08 39.57 9.19
C ALA A 49 31.53 39.24 9.66
N PRO A 50 31.85 37.95 9.83
CA PRO A 50 32.68 37.33 8.80
C PRO A 50 32.21 35.95 8.33
N HIS A 51 32.14 35.85 7.00
CA HIS A 51 32.43 34.73 6.09
C HIS A 51 32.23 33.26 6.50
N HIS A 52 31.37 32.57 5.73
CA HIS A 52 31.87 31.62 4.73
C HIS A 52 30.92 31.52 3.52
N ASP A 53 31.30 32.20 2.43
CA ASP A 53 30.76 31.99 1.07
C ASP A 53 31.46 30.80 0.42
N ARG A 54 30.70 29.86 -0.18
CA ARG A 54 31.07 29.17 -1.43
C ARG A 54 29.83 28.68 -2.20
N LEU A 55 29.20 29.58 -2.96
CA LEU A 55 28.54 29.21 -4.22
C LEU A 55 28.95 30.27 -5.26
N ARG A 56 29.93 29.93 -6.10
CA ARG A 56 30.27 30.73 -7.29
C ARG A 56 29.69 30.07 -8.53
N HIS A 57 28.99 30.89 -9.29
CA HIS A 57 28.72 30.70 -10.71
C HIS A 57 29.95 30.23 -11.50
N VAL A 58 29.73 29.20 -12.31
CA VAL A 58 30.44 28.91 -13.57
C VAL A 58 29.30 28.56 -14.54
N GLY A 59 29.01 29.30 -15.60
CA GLY A 59 29.92 29.74 -16.65
C GLY A 59 29.57 28.94 -17.90
N SER A 60 28.88 29.58 -18.84
CA SER A 60 28.53 29.04 -20.15
C SER A 60 29.79 28.58 -20.90
N GLY A 61 29.95 27.27 -21.07
CA GLY A 61 31.00 26.65 -21.87
C GLY A 61 30.58 25.26 -22.30
N GLY A 62 30.48 25.04 -23.62
CA GLY A 62 30.04 23.77 -24.18
C GLY A 62 31.02 22.63 -23.89
N ILE A 63 30.50 21.49 -23.43
CA ILE A 63 31.20 20.22 -23.34
C ILE A 63 30.26 19.09 -23.80
N SER A 64 30.89 18.15 -24.50
CA SER A 64 30.44 16.99 -25.27
C SER A 64 29.31 16.13 -24.71
N ARG A 65 28.42 15.72 -25.63
CA ARG A 65 27.41 14.66 -25.47
C ARG A 65 28.01 13.40 -24.83
N LEU A 66 27.62 13.10 -23.60
CA LEU A 66 27.62 11.75 -23.05
C LEU A 66 26.18 11.27 -23.07
N ASN A 67 25.91 10.28 -23.94
CA ASN A 67 24.61 9.63 -24.04
C ASN A 67 24.40 8.74 -22.80
N ALA A 68 23.81 9.31 -21.75
CA ALA A 68 23.07 8.50 -20.79
C ALA A 68 21.73 8.15 -21.43
N VAL A 69 21.47 6.86 -21.62
CA VAL A 69 20.17 6.37 -22.10
C VAL A 69 19.18 6.59 -20.96
N VAL A 70 18.44 7.69 -21.04
CA VAL A 70 17.24 7.91 -20.23
C VAL A 70 16.18 6.95 -20.76
N LEU A 71 15.93 5.85 -20.06
CA LEU A 71 14.78 4.98 -20.35
C LEU A 71 13.52 5.65 -19.79
N GLY A 72 12.86 6.42 -20.65
CA GLY A 72 11.61 7.12 -20.39
C GLY A 72 11.77 8.60 -20.68
N GLU A 73 10.98 9.15 -21.60
CA GLU A 73 10.87 10.61 -21.75
C GLU A 73 10.63 11.22 -20.37
N ALA A 74 11.50 12.15 -19.97
CA ALA A 74 11.19 13.01 -18.84
C ALA A 74 9.81 13.62 -19.13
N LEU A 75 8.82 13.28 -18.31
CA LEU A 75 7.52 13.96 -18.30
C LEU A 75 7.78 15.38 -17.79
N ALA A 76 8.36 16.21 -18.64
CA ALA A 76 8.64 17.60 -18.38
C ALA A 76 7.29 18.30 -18.22
N ALA A 77 6.85 18.43 -16.96
CA ALA A 77 5.76 19.32 -16.63
C ALA A 77 6.22 20.75 -16.94
N GLU A 78 5.76 21.30 -18.06
CA GLU A 78 5.82 22.75 -18.32
C GLU A 78 5.26 23.51 -17.11
N GLU A 79 5.74 24.73 -16.84
CA GLU A 79 5.33 25.58 -15.70
C GLU A 79 3.80 25.76 -15.55
N ASN A 80 3.04 25.50 -16.61
CA ASN A 80 1.56 25.48 -16.61
C ASN A 80 0.91 24.24 -15.97
N ASN A 81 1.67 23.30 -15.39
CA ASN A 81 1.16 22.01 -14.92
C ASN A 81 1.13 21.81 -13.40
N LEU A 82 1.52 22.81 -12.60
CA LEU A 82 1.46 22.74 -11.14
C LEU A 82 0.03 22.87 -10.60
N VAL A 83 -0.30 22.10 -9.58
CA VAL A 83 -1.55 22.24 -8.81
C VAL A 83 -1.22 22.81 -7.44
N PHE A 84 -1.53 24.09 -7.26
CA PHE A 84 -1.31 24.77 -5.99
C PHE A 84 -2.41 24.43 -4.99
N PRO A 85 -2.09 24.24 -3.70
CA PRO A 85 -3.12 24.22 -2.69
C PRO A 85 -3.84 25.57 -2.66
N SER A 86 -5.16 25.54 -2.45
CA SER A 86 -5.91 26.79 -2.33
C SER A 86 -5.43 27.55 -1.09
N HIS A 87 -5.36 28.87 -1.18
CA HIS A 87 -4.96 29.72 -0.05
C HIS A 87 -5.84 29.49 1.19
N ASP A 88 -7.12 29.16 0.97
CA ASP A 88 -8.01 28.82 2.08
C ASP A 88 -7.65 27.50 2.75
N PHE A 89 -7.31 26.47 1.97
CA PHE A 89 -6.84 25.20 2.49
C PHE A 89 -5.52 25.36 3.26
N SER A 90 -4.50 25.98 2.66
CA SER A 90 -3.18 26.14 3.29
C SER A 90 -3.25 26.88 4.63
N ARG A 91 -4.10 27.92 4.75
CA ARG A 91 -4.27 28.66 6.01
C ARG A 91 -4.76 27.82 7.20
N HIS A 92 -5.49 26.75 6.93
CA HIS A 92 -6.06 25.88 7.97
C HIS A 92 -5.32 24.54 8.09
N ALA A 93 -4.32 24.30 7.25
CA ALA A 93 -3.52 23.09 7.28
C ALA A 93 -2.59 23.06 8.51
N HIS A 94 -2.28 21.85 9.00
CA HIS A 94 -1.30 21.65 10.10
C HIS A 94 0.10 22.16 9.70
N ILE A 95 0.42 22.02 8.41
CA ILE A 95 1.61 22.56 7.79
C ILE A 95 1.17 23.42 6.60
N SER A 96 1.35 24.72 6.76
CA SER A 96 0.71 25.75 5.94
C SER A 96 1.64 26.37 4.90
N SER A 97 2.94 26.08 4.97
CA SER A 97 3.94 26.68 4.09
C SER A 97 5.12 25.75 3.81
N PRO A 98 5.84 25.97 2.69
CA PRO A 98 7.12 25.33 2.40
C PRO A 98 8.15 25.49 3.53
N GLU A 99 8.25 26.70 4.10
CA GLU A 99 9.20 27.02 5.17
C GLU A 99 8.91 26.24 6.45
N GLN A 100 7.63 26.10 6.82
CA GLN A 100 7.25 25.30 7.99
C GLN A 100 7.59 23.82 7.79
N TYR A 101 7.31 23.28 6.60
CA TYR A 101 7.73 21.93 6.24
C TYR A 101 9.26 21.77 6.34
N GLN A 102 10.00 22.70 5.74
CA GLN A 102 11.46 22.65 5.68
C GLN A 102 12.07 22.65 7.08
N ASN A 103 11.63 23.55 7.96
CA ASN A 103 12.09 23.62 9.35
C ASN A 103 11.82 22.33 10.13
N MET A 104 10.65 21.71 9.92
CA MET A 104 10.31 20.43 10.55
C MET A 104 11.15 19.27 10.00
N TYR A 105 11.35 19.25 8.68
CA TYR A 105 12.18 18.25 8.01
C TYR A 105 13.64 18.34 8.44
N GLU A 106 14.25 19.52 8.41
CA GLU A 106 15.62 19.75 8.86
C GLU A 106 15.81 19.30 10.31
N ARG A 107 14.91 19.72 11.22
CA ARG A 107 14.95 19.28 12.62
C ARG A 107 14.87 17.75 12.74
N SER A 108 14.03 17.10 11.94
CA SER A 108 13.88 15.63 11.99
C SER A 108 15.12 14.86 11.55
N ILE A 109 16.01 15.49 10.77
CA ILE A 109 17.28 14.92 10.30
C ILE A 109 18.43 15.29 11.25
N GLU A 110 18.49 16.54 11.72
CA GLU A 110 19.57 17.04 12.57
C GLU A 110 19.45 16.62 14.05
N ASP A 111 18.22 16.55 14.55
CA ASP A 111 17.90 16.12 15.93
C ASP A 111 16.75 15.09 15.89
N PRO A 112 16.98 13.88 15.35
CA PRO A 112 15.96 12.85 15.26
C PRO A 112 15.45 12.44 16.65
N ALA A 113 16.34 12.36 17.65
CA ALA A 113 16.01 11.97 19.01
C ALA A 113 15.03 12.96 19.67
N GLY A 114 15.30 14.27 19.59
CA GLY A 114 14.43 15.31 20.14
C GLY A 114 13.13 15.44 19.35
N PHE A 115 13.21 15.49 18.01
CA PHE A 115 12.03 15.60 17.14
C PHE A 115 11.02 14.49 17.40
N TRP A 116 11.47 13.23 17.36
CA TRP A 116 10.59 12.08 17.54
C TRP A 116 10.16 11.90 19.00
N SER A 117 10.98 12.32 19.97
CA SER A 117 10.57 12.32 21.38
C SER A 117 9.41 13.29 21.64
N ASP A 118 9.43 14.48 21.05
CA ASP A 118 8.34 15.46 21.20
C ASP A 118 7.01 14.91 20.67
N ILE A 119 7.06 14.23 19.52
CA ILE A 119 5.88 13.59 18.92
C ILE A 119 5.43 12.41 19.79
N ALA A 120 6.34 11.51 20.14
CA ALA A 120 6.04 10.32 20.94
C ALA A 120 5.41 10.66 22.31
N SER A 121 5.74 11.84 22.86
CA SER A 121 5.20 12.34 24.12
C SER A 121 3.70 12.67 24.11
N GLN A 122 3.08 12.75 22.92
CA GLN A 122 1.64 12.94 22.76
C GLN A 122 0.84 11.63 22.97
N PHE A 123 1.54 10.49 23.11
CA PHE A 123 0.96 9.17 23.32
C PHE A 123 1.12 8.73 24.77
N CYS A 124 0.32 7.75 25.17
CA CYS A 124 0.41 7.12 26.48
C CYS A 124 1.57 6.12 26.51
N TRP A 125 2.47 6.33 27.46
CA TRP A 125 3.58 5.45 27.80
C TRP A 125 3.52 5.16 29.30
N LYS A 126 3.38 3.88 29.67
CA LYS A 126 3.46 3.47 31.08
C LYS A 126 4.84 3.75 31.67
N LYS A 127 5.87 3.62 30.85
CA LYS A 127 7.24 4.00 31.15
C LYS A 127 7.83 4.66 29.90
N ARG A 128 8.48 5.82 30.05
CA ARG A 128 9.19 6.46 28.94
C ARG A 128 10.46 5.68 28.60
N TRP A 129 10.85 5.80 27.34
CA TRP A 129 12.02 5.17 26.76
C TRP A 129 13.34 5.66 27.38
N ASN A 130 14.41 4.93 27.09
CA ASN A 130 15.76 5.31 27.49
C ASN A 130 16.21 6.61 26.80
N PRO A 131 17.24 7.30 27.31
CA PRO A 131 17.75 8.52 26.67
C PRO A 131 18.22 8.34 25.22
N GLU A 132 18.73 7.14 24.87
CA GLU A 132 19.04 6.77 23.50
C GLU A 132 17.73 6.42 22.77
N VAL A 133 17.16 7.42 22.07
CA VAL A 133 15.84 7.32 21.43
C VAL A 133 15.88 6.44 20.18
N CYS A 134 16.96 6.52 19.41
CA CYS A 134 17.17 5.76 18.19
C CYS A 134 18.57 5.16 18.18
N SER A 135 18.69 3.89 17.80
CA SER A 135 19.97 3.19 17.68
C SER A 135 19.88 2.20 16.53
N GLU A 136 20.84 2.23 15.62
CA GLU A 136 20.85 1.34 14.46
C GLU A 136 22.24 0.81 14.09
N ASN A 137 22.23 -0.37 13.46
CA ASN A 137 23.31 -0.91 12.67
C ASN A 137 22.69 -1.47 11.39
N ILE A 138 22.87 -0.80 10.27
CA ILE A 138 22.44 -1.29 8.95
C ILE A 138 23.60 -1.85 8.13
N ASP A 139 24.84 -1.78 8.65
CA ASP A 139 26.03 -2.31 8.00
C ASP A 139 26.28 -3.75 8.46
N VAL A 140 26.01 -4.70 7.57
CA VAL A 140 26.23 -6.14 7.81
C VAL A 140 27.69 -6.49 8.13
N ARG A 141 28.66 -5.62 7.77
CA ARG A 141 30.08 -5.80 8.10
C ARG A 141 30.38 -5.43 9.55
N ARG A 142 29.53 -4.62 10.17
CA ARG A 142 29.67 -4.16 11.57
C ARG A 142 28.91 -5.05 12.56
N GLY A 143 28.26 -6.12 12.08
CA GLY A 143 27.54 -7.10 12.89
C GLY A 143 26.11 -7.31 12.40
N THR A 144 25.28 -7.88 13.26
CA THR A 144 23.87 -8.12 12.97
C THR A 144 23.14 -6.81 12.71
N VAL A 145 22.30 -6.78 11.68
CA VAL A 145 21.42 -5.63 11.39
C VAL A 145 20.48 -5.42 12.56
N LYS A 146 20.37 -4.17 13.01
CA LYS A 146 19.62 -3.79 14.21
C LYS A 146 19.03 -2.40 14.00
N ILE A 147 17.76 -2.22 14.33
CA ILE A 147 17.06 -0.93 14.27
C ILE A 147 16.16 -0.87 15.51
N GLU A 148 16.37 0.11 16.38
CA GLU A 148 15.63 0.27 17.63
C GLU A 148 15.18 1.72 17.81
N TRP A 149 13.92 1.91 18.18
CA TRP A 149 13.30 3.19 18.46
C TRP A 149 12.51 3.13 19.77
N PHE A 150 12.74 4.11 20.65
CA PHE A 150 12.09 4.22 21.95
C PHE A 150 12.31 2.99 22.86
N LYS A 151 13.45 2.32 22.72
CA LYS A 151 13.80 1.14 23.51
C LYS A 151 13.68 1.38 25.02
N GLY A 152 13.13 0.40 25.73
CA GLY A 152 12.88 0.47 27.17
C GLY A 152 11.64 1.28 27.54
N GLY A 153 10.99 1.89 26.54
CA GLY A 153 9.67 2.50 26.66
C GLY A 153 8.61 1.42 26.69
N VAL A 154 7.63 1.57 27.56
CA VAL A 154 6.56 0.59 27.74
C VAL A 154 5.24 1.23 27.37
N THR A 155 4.53 0.67 26.40
CA THR A 155 3.28 1.19 25.86
C THR A 155 2.32 0.06 25.46
N ASN A 156 1.17 0.41 24.89
CA ASN A 156 0.28 -0.50 24.19
C ASN A 156 -0.42 0.28 23.08
N ILE A 157 -0.27 -0.16 21.83
CA ILE A 157 -0.83 0.56 20.68
C ILE A 157 -2.37 0.55 20.66
N CYS A 158 -3.00 -0.53 21.15
CA CYS A 158 -4.45 -0.64 21.26
C CYS A 158 -5.01 0.35 22.29
N TYR A 159 -4.33 0.51 23.44
CA TYR A 159 -4.66 1.56 24.42
C TYR A 159 -4.67 2.95 23.79
N ASN A 160 -3.62 3.27 23.02
CA ASN A 160 -3.48 4.56 22.37
C ASN A 160 -4.51 4.80 21.25
N ALA A 161 -4.97 3.72 20.60
CA ALA A 161 -5.98 3.75 19.55
C ALA A 161 -7.41 3.81 20.10
N LEU A 162 -7.68 3.30 21.31
CA LEU A 162 -9.03 3.23 21.88
C LEU A 162 -9.15 3.92 23.23
N ASP A 163 -8.60 3.31 24.29
CA ASP A 163 -8.77 3.76 25.69
C ASP A 163 -8.40 5.23 25.87
N ARG A 164 -7.23 5.67 25.35
CA ARG A 164 -6.78 7.07 25.41
C ARG A 164 -7.77 8.03 24.75
N ASN A 165 -8.38 7.63 23.62
CA ASN A 165 -9.37 8.48 22.93
C ASN A 165 -10.66 8.59 23.74
N ILE A 166 -11.10 7.49 24.37
CA ILE A 166 -12.27 7.49 25.25
C ILE A 166 -12.01 8.37 26.48
N GLU A 167 -10.84 8.26 27.09
CA GLU A 167 -10.41 9.10 28.22
C GLU A 167 -10.34 10.59 27.84
N ALA A 168 -10.01 10.90 26.58
CA ALA A 168 -10.05 12.24 26.02
C ALA A 168 -11.47 12.75 25.68
N GLY A 169 -12.52 11.98 26.01
CA GLY A 169 -13.92 12.36 25.81
C GLY A 169 -14.52 11.93 24.47
N ASN A 170 -13.83 11.12 23.67
CA ASN A 170 -14.33 10.65 22.37
C ASN A 170 -15.11 9.33 22.44
N GLY A 171 -15.57 8.91 23.63
CA GLY A 171 -16.24 7.62 23.81
C GLY A 171 -17.47 7.42 22.91
N ASP A 172 -18.31 8.44 22.79
CA ASP A 172 -19.53 8.44 21.96
C ASP A 172 -19.27 8.79 20.49
N LYS A 173 -18.04 9.19 20.14
CA LYS A 173 -17.66 9.47 18.75
C LYS A 173 -17.66 8.15 17.98
N VAL A 174 -18.21 8.15 16.77
CA VAL A 174 -18.11 7.01 15.85
C VAL A 174 -16.63 6.76 15.53
N ALA A 175 -16.14 5.58 15.88
CA ALA A 175 -14.80 5.12 15.52
C ALA A 175 -14.82 4.51 14.13
N LEU A 176 -15.84 3.71 13.80
CA LEU A 176 -15.90 2.93 12.57
C LEU A 176 -17.31 2.98 11.96
N TYR A 177 -17.38 3.33 10.67
CA TYR A 177 -18.49 2.97 9.79
C TYR A 177 -18.14 1.71 9.02
N TRP A 178 -19.12 0.84 8.85
CA TRP A 178 -19.02 -0.34 8.00
C TRP A 178 -20.10 -0.29 6.95
N GLU A 179 -19.70 -0.53 5.71
CA GLU A 179 -20.57 -0.57 4.54
C GLU A 179 -20.35 -1.92 3.86
N GLY A 180 -21.38 -2.76 3.88
CA GLY A 180 -21.36 -4.11 3.32
C GLY A 180 -21.38 -4.14 1.79
N ASN A 181 -21.32 -5.36 1.24
CA ASN A 181 -21.22 -5.58 -0.20
C ASN A 181 -22.44 -5.03 -0.97
N GLU A 182 -23.63 -5.11 -0.38
CA GLU A 182 -24.88 -4.59 -0.96
C GLU A 182 -25.29 -3.26 -0.29
N PRO A 183 -25.70 -2.23 -1.06
CA PRO A 183 -26.17 -0.98 -0.49
C PRO A 183 -27.30 -1.17 0.54
N GLY A 184 -27.20 -0.47 1.68
CA GLY A 184 -28.17 -0.55 2.77
C GLY A 184 -27.88 -1.66 3.79
N GLN A 185 -26.77 -2.39 3.65
CA GLN A 185 -26.19 -3.18 4.73
C GLN A 185 -25.05 -2.37 5.36
N ASP A 186 -25.38 -1.55 6.34
CA ASP A 186 -24.41 -0.71 7.05
C ASP A 186 -24.42 -0.96 8.56
N ALA A 187 -23.34 -0.59 9.22
CA ALA A 187 -23.21 -0.61 10.67
C ALA A 187 -22.25 0.49 11.12
N GLN A 188 -22.32 0.83 12.41
CA GLN A 188 -21.37 1.76 13.01
C GLN A 188 -21.00 1.31 14.42
N LEU A 189 -19.78 1.67 14.83
CA LEU A 189 -19.30 1.50 16.20
C LEU A 189 -18.71 2.80 16.71
N THR A 190 -19.17 3.22 17.88
CA THR A 190 -18.48 4.25 18.67
C THR A 190 -17.15 3.72 19.22
N TYR A 191 -16.26 4.61 19.66
CA TYR A 191 -15.02 4.19 20.34
C TYR A 191 -15.30 3.29 21.54
N ALA A 192 -16.31 3.63 22.35
CA ALA A 192 -16.72 2.81 23.49
C ALA A 192 -17.15 1.39 23.05
N GLN A 193 -18.06 1.30 22.07
CA GLN A 193 -18.54 0.01 21.55
C GLN A 193 -17.43 -0.81 20.88
N MET A 194 -16.51 -0.15 20.18
CA MET A 194 -15.35 -0.80 19.58
C MET A 194 -14.43 -1.39 20.66
N LEU A 195 -14.15 -0.62 21.72
CA LEU A 195 -13.35 -1.10 22.87
C LEU A 195 -14.02 -2.30 23.56
N GLU A 196 -15.34 -2.27 23.76
CA GLU A 196 -16.07 -3.40 24.34
C GLU A 196 -15.85 -4.68 23.53
N LYS A 197 -16.05 -4.62 22.21
CA LYS A 197 -15.84 -5.77 21.30
C LYS A 197 -14.39 -6.26 21.29
N VAL A 198 -13.42 -5.33 21.27
CA VAL A 198 -11.99 -5.65 21.36
C VAL A 198 -11.67 -6.34 22.70
N CYS A 199 -12.23 -5.86 23.80
CA CYS A 199 -12.04 -6.46 25.12
C CYS A 199 -12.63 -7.87 25.21
N GLN A 200 -13.81 -8.09 24.63
CA GLN A 200 -14.44 -9.41 24.58
C GLN A 200 -13.57 -10.42 23.83
N LEU A 201 -13.10 -10.05 22.63
CA LEU A 201 -12.21 -10.93 21.88
C LEU A 201 -10.87 -11.14 22.62
N ALA A 202 -10.27 -10.08 23.17
CA ALA A 202 -9.02 -10.18 23.92
C ALA A 202 -9.14 -11.13 25.12
N ASN A 203 -10.26 -11.05 25.87
CA ASN A 203 -10.54 -11.95 26.98
C ASN A 203 -10.75 -13.40 26.51
N TYR A 204 -11.45 -13.61 25.40
CA TYR A 204 -11.60 -14.94 24.79
C TYR A 204 -10.24 -15.53 24.39
N LEU A 205 -9.41 -14.77 23.66
CA LEU A 205 -8.08 -15.18 23.22
C LEU A 205 -7.18 -15.56 24.41
N LYS A 206 -7.21 -14.78 25.49
CA LYS A 206 -6.51 -15.13 26.74
C LYS A 206 -7.02 -16.43 27.36
N ASN A 207 -8.34 -16.63 27.37
CA ASN A 207 -8.96 -17.83 27.93
C ASN A 207 -8.57 -19.10 27.16
N VAL A 208 -8.37 -19.00 25.85
CA VAL A 208 -7.90 -20.13 25.01
C VAL A 208 -6.38 -20.23 24.93
N GLY A 209 -5.65 -19.46 25.75
CA GLY A 209 -4.21 -19.60 25.94
C GLY A 209 -3.32 -18.78 25.01
N VAL A 210 -3.87 -17.79 24.29
CA VAL A 210 -3.10 -16.80 23.55
C VAL A 210 -2.62 -15.70 24.51
N GLY A 211 -1.33 -15.40 24.48
CA GLY A 211 -0.72 -14.34 25.28
C GLY A 211 0.35 -13.58 24.52
N LYS A 212 1.18 -12.85 25.28
CA LYS A 212 2.25 -12.03 24.73
C LYS A 212 3.26 -12.86 23.93
N GLY A 213 3.56 -12.42 22.71
CA GLY A 213 4.52 -13.07 21.81
C GLY A 213 3.97 -14.26 21.03
N ASP A 214 2.76 -14.72 21.33
CA ASP A 214 2.10 -15.75 20.54
C ASP A 214 1.58 -15.17 19.22
N THR A 215 1.69 -15.93 18.15
CA THR A 215 1.17 -15.54 16.83
C THR A 215 -0.30 -15.94 16.66
N VAL A 216 -1.08 -15.08 16.00
CA VAL A 216 -2.49 -15.34 15.65
C VAL A 216 -2.70 -14.99 14.19
N ILE A 217 -3.13 -15.94 13.37
CA ILE A 217 -3.49 -15.64 11.98
C ILE A 217 -4.91 -15.07 11.92
N ILE A 218 -5.06 -14.01 11.12
CA ILE A 218 -6.35 -13.39 10.83
C ILE A 218 -6.58 -13.49 9.31
N TYR A 219 -7.49 -14.37 8.91
CA TYR A 219 -7.92 -14.57 7.51
C TYR A 219 -9.38 -14.12 7.36
N LEU A 220 -9.62 -12.83 7.63
CA LEU A 220 -10.92 -12.20 7.57
C LEU A 220 -11.02 -11.27 6.34
N PRO A 221 -12.20 -11.15 5.72
CA PRO A 221 -12.47 -10.11 4.73
C PRO A 221 -12.73 -8.76 5.43
N MET A 222 -13.07 -7.72 4.65
CA MET A 222 -13.35 -6.35 5.13
C MET A 222 -14.65 -6.22 5.96
N LEU A 223 -14.72 -6.96 7.07
CA LEU A 223 -15.73 -6.90 8.11
C LEU A 223 -15.24 -6.03 9.28
N MET A 224 -16.15 -5.60 10.15
CA MET A 224 -15.79 -4.89 11.39
C MET A 224 -14.87 -5.72 12.29
N GLU A 225 -15.03 -7.04 12.26
CA GLU A 225 -14.27 -7.99 13.05
C GLU A 225 -12.79 -8.03 12.69
N LEU A 226 -12.41 -7.62 11.47
CA LEU A 226 -11.01 -7.58 11.03
C LEU A 226 -10.17 -6.59 11.86
N PRO A 227 -10.48 -5.28 11.92
CA PRO A 227 -9.75 -4.35 12.79
C PRO A 227 -9.94 -4.67 14.28
N ILE A 228 -11.09 -5.22 14.70
CA ILE A 228 -11.31 -5.67 16.07
C ILE A 228 -10.32 -6.78 16.44
N ALA A 229 -10.10 -7.75 15.55
CA ALA A 229 -9.17 -8.86 15.78
C ALA A 229 -7.72 -8.38 15.86
N MET A 230 -7.31 -7.47 14.97
CA MET A 230 -5.98 -6.86 15.01
C MET A 230 -5.73 -6.14 16.36
N LEU A 231 -6.69 -5.32 16.79
CA LEU A 231 -6.59 -4.56 18.04
C LEU A 231 -6.67 -5.45 19.28
N ALA A 232 -7.43 -6.54 19.25
CA ALA A 232 -7.50 -7.50 20.35
C ALA A 232 -6.18 -8.26 20.54
N CYS A 233 -5.52 -8.68 19.46
CA CYS A 233 -4.18 -9.26 19.52
C CYS A 233 -3.17 -8.25 20.09
N ALA A 234 -3.14 -7.03 19.54
CA ALA A 234 -2.27 -5.96 20.03
C ALA A 234 -2.54 -5.61 21.51
N ARG A 235 -3.80 -5.69 21.96
CA ARG A 235 -4.18 -5.43 23.36
C ARG A 235 -3.52 -6.38 24.34
N ILE A 236 -3.31 -7.63 23.95
CA ILE A 236 -2.77 -8.70 24.81
C ILE A 236 -1.30 -9.01 24.52
N GLY A 237 -0.66 -8.21 23.64
CA GLY A 237 0.73 -8.40 23.23
C GLY A 237 0.95 -9.58 22.27
N ALA A 238 -0.11 -10.14 21.70
CA ALA A 238 -0.02 -11.18 20.68
C ALA A 238 0.36 -10.58 19.33
N ILE A 239 1.08 -11.36 18.53
CA ILE A 239 1.58 -10.97 17.21
C ILE A 239 0.55 -11.41 16.17
N HIS A 240 -0.31 -10.50 15.73
CA HIS A 240 -1.24 -10.87 14.66
C HIS A 240 -0.52 -10.98 13.31
N SER A 241 -1.02 -11.87 12.45
CA SER A 241 -0.60 -11.96 11.06
C SER A 241 -1.84 -12.02 10.17
N VAL A 242 -2.17 -10.87 9.59
CA VAL A 242 -3.30 -10.79 8.67
C VAL A 242 -2.90 -11.38 7.32
N VAL A 243 -3.74 -12.26 6.79
CA VAL A 243 -3.58 -12.87 5.47
C VAL A 243 -4.77 -12.45 4.62
N PHE A 244 -4.50 -11.84 3.47
CA PHE A 244 -5.54 -11.38 2.55
C PHE A 244 -6.50 -12.52 2.18
N ALA A 245 -7.80 -12.30 2.38
CA ALA A 245 -8.87 -13.29 2.14
C ALA A 245 -8.99 -13.79 0.69
N GLY A 246 -8.23 -13.21 -0.25
CA GLY A 246 -8.12 -13.69 -1.63
C GLY A 246 -7.00 -14.71 -1.89
N PHE A 247 -6.14 -15.01 -0.89
CA PHE A 247 -5.09 -16.03 -1.01
C PHE A 247 -5.67 -17.45 -1.02
N SER A 248 -4.95 -18.38 -1.65
CA SER A 248 -5.30 -19.80 -1.67
C SER A 248 -5.00 -20.53 -0.35
N ALA A 249 -5.40 -21.80 -0.29
CA ALA A 249 -5.09 -22.68 0.84
C ALA A 249 -3.58 -22.88 1.00
N ASP A 250 -2.86 -23.18 -0.08
CA ASP A 250 -1.40 -23.33 -0.09
C ASP A 250 -0.69 -22.07 0.44
N SER A 251 -1.11 -20.90 -0.03
CA SER A 251 -0.56 -19.62 0.40
C SER A 251 -0.83 -19.35 1.89
N LEU A 252 -2.02 -19.71 2.38
CA LEU A 252 -2.36 -19.62 3.80
C LEU A 252 -1.55 -20.62 4.64
N SER A 253 -1.43 -21.87 4.16
CA SER A 253 -0.68 -22.96 4.79
C SER A 253 0.79 -22.60 4.98
N GLN A 254 1.46 -22.06 3.96
CA GLN A 254 2.86 -21.61 4.07
C GLN A 254 3.06 -20.58 5.18
N ARG A 255 2.10 -19.67 5.36
CA ARG A 255 2.14 -18.64 6.41
C ARG A 255 1.86 -19.24 7.78
N ILE A 256 0.91 -20.17 7.89
CA ILE A 256 0.67 -20.94 9.12
C ILE A 256 1.94 -21.68 9.55
N VAL A 257 2.60 -22.36 8.62
CA VAL A 257 3.81 -23.14 8.88
C VAL A 257 4.97 -22.25 9.34
N ASP A 258 5.11 -21.06 8.75
CA ASP A 258 6.19 -20.13 9.07
C ASP A 258 5.98 -19.44 10.43
N CYS A 259 4.82 -18.84 10.69
CA CYS A 259 4.58 -18.12 11.96
C CYS A 259 4.07 -18.99 13.12
N LYS A 260 3.65 -20.23 12.86
CA LYS A 260 3.18 -21.21 13.86
C LYS A 260 2.12 -20.65 14.83
N PRO A 261 0.96 -20.22 14.32
CA PRO A 261 -0.04 -19.52 15.10
C PRO A 261 -0.69 -20.41 16.14
N LYS A 262 -1.03 -19.84 17.30
CA LYS A 262 -1.86 -20.51 18.32
C LYS A 262 -3.33 -20.60 17.93
N ALA A 263 -3.79 -19.68 17.09
CA ALA A 263 -5.17 -19.66 16.62
C ALA A 263 -5.26 -19.06 15.21
N VAL A 264 -6.25 -19.52 14.45
CA VAL A 264 -6.70 -18.90 13.21
C VAL A 264 -8.07 -18.25 13.46
N ILE A 265 -8.21 -16.98 13.10
CA ILE A 265 -9.48 -16.25 13.08
C ILE A 265 -9.88 -16.10 11.61
N SER A 266 -11.09 -16.54 11.26
CA SER A 266 -11.61 -16.46 9.88
C SER A 266 -13.13 -16.26 9.89
N CYS A 267 -13.77 -16.29 8.73
CA CYS A 267 -15.22 -16.32 8.60
C CYS A 267 -15.66 -17.50 7.71
N ASN A 268 -16.95 -17.82 7.76
CA ASN A 268 -17.49 -18.93 6.97
C ASN A 268 -17.40 -18.68 5.45
N ALA A 269 -17.83 -17.50 5.00
CA ALA A 269 -17.79 -17.07 3.61
C ALA A 269 -17.88 -15.55 3.48
N VAL A 270 -17.62 -15.04 2.28
CA VAL A 270 -17.79 -13.62 1.94
C VAL A 270 -18.36 -13.45 0.53
N CYS A 271 -19.14 -12.40 0.32
CA CYS A 271 -19.56 -11.97 -1.01
C CYS A 271 -18.60 -10.91 -1.55
N ARG A 272 -18.14 -11.09 -2.79
CA ARG A 272 -17.43 -10.05 -3.55
C ARG A 272 -18.20 -9.80 -4.84
N GLY A 273 -18.98 -8.72 -4.87
CA GLY A 273 -20.06 -8.56 -5.84
C GLY A 273 -21.03 -9.74 -5.71
N ALA A 274 -21.43 -10.33 -6.84
CA ALA A 274 -22.34 -11.48 -6.86
C ALA A 274 -21.68 -12.83 -6.47
N LYS A 275 -20.35 -12.87 -6.32
CA LYS A 275 -19.62 -14.13 -6.11
C LYS A 275 -19.44 -14.42 -4.63
N VAL A 276 -19.85 -15.61 -4.19
CA VAL A 276 -19.55 -16.14 -2.86
C VAL A 276 -18.16 -16.80 -2.86
N ILE A 277 -17.35 -16.51 -1.85
CA ILE A 277 -16.04 -17.11 -1.59
C ILE A 277 -16.13 -17.86 -0.25
N HIS A 278 -15.95 -19.18 -0.27
CA HIS A 278 -16.06 -20.04 0.91
C HIS A 278 -14.75 -20.08 1.70
N LEU A 279 -14.48 -19.02 2.47
CA LEU A 279 -13.22 -18.86 3.21
C LEU A 279 -12.94 -20.03 4.17
N LYS A 280 -13.96 -20.60 4.81
CA LYS A 280 -13.78 -21.75 5.72
C LYS A 280 -13.23 -22.99 5.02
N GLU A 281 -13.60 -23.24 3.76
CA GLU A 281 -13.08 -24.39 3.02
C GLU A 281 -11.60 -24.22 2.65
N ILE A 282 -11.18 -22.98 2.39
CA ILE A 282 -9.78 -22.63 2.17
C ILE A 282 -8.98 -22.85 3.46
N VAL A 283 -9.50 -22.38 4.60
CA VAL A 283 -8.89 -22.58 5.91
C VAL A 283 -8.77 -24.07 6.26
N ASP A 284 -9.80 -24.87 6.00
CA ASP A 284 -9.78 -26.30 6.27
C ASP A 284 -8.67 -27.01 5.49
N THR A 285 -8.56 -26.70 4.21
CA THR A 285 -7.50 -27.24 3.34
C THR A 285 -6.11 -26.82 3.85
N ALA A 286 -5.94 -25.54 4.16
CA ALA A 286 -4.66 -25.01 4.66
C ALA A 286 -4.24 -25.65 5.99
N LEU A 287 -5.18 -25.91 6.89
CA LEU A 287 -4.92 -26.55 8.18
C LEU A 287 -4.57 -28.04 8.03
N VAL A 288 -5.14 -28.75 7.05
CA VAL A 288 -4.72 -30.13 6.74
C VAL A 288 -3.26 -30.14 6.24
N GLU A 289 -2.90 -29.21 5.37
CA GLU A 289 -1.54 -29.07 4.87
C GLU A 289 -0.53 -28.65 5.94
N SER A 290 -0.93 -27.78 6.86
CA SER A 290 -0.08 -27.36 7.98
C SER A 290 0.22 -28.53 8.92
N VAL A 291 -0.77 -29.40 9.18
CA VAL A 291 -0.59 -30.65 9.94
C VAL A 291 0.40 -31.58 9.22
N ASN A 292 0.25 -31.76 7.91
CA ASN A 292 1.20 -32.56 7.10
C ASN A 292 2.63 -31.99 7.14
N SER A 293 2.76 -30.68 7.38
CA SER A 293 4.03 -29.97 7.54
C SER A 293 4.52 -29.89 9.00
N GLY A 294 3.85 -30.56 9.94
CA GLY A 294 4.24 -30.64 11.35
C GLY A 294 3.81 -29.44 12.22
N VAL A 295 2.88 -28.62 11.76
CA VAL A 295 2.35 -27.44 12.47
C VAL A 295 0.82 -27.56 12.60
N PRO A 296 0.31 -28.32 13.59
CA PRO A 296 -1.12 -28.35 13.88
C PRO A 296 -1.59 -27.03 14.51
N VAL A 297 -2.82 -26.63 14.22
CA VAL A 297 -3.50 -25.52 14.89
C VAL A 297 -4.83 -26.03 15.43
N ASP A 298 -4.95 -26.03 16.76
CA ASP A 298 -6.07 -26.65 17.46
C ASP A 298 -7.28 -25.73 17.63
N LEU A 299 -7.16 -24.44 17.28
CA LEU A 299 -8.25 -23.48 17.39
C LEU A 299 -8.47 -22.69 16.10
N CYS A 300 -9.70 -22.77 15.59
CA CYS A 300 -10.18 -21.97 14.48
C CYS A 300 -11.46 -21.21 14.89
N LEU A 301 -11.34 -19.89 15.12
CA LEU A 301 -12.45 -19.02 15.48
C LEU A 301 -13.12 -18.48 14.20
N ILE A 302 -14.35 -18.91 13.93
CA ILE A 302 -15.08 -18.60 12.70
C ILE A 302 -16.20 -17.60 12.97
N PHE A 303 -16.15 -16.47 12.27
CA PHE A 303 -17.25 -15.52 12.21
C PHE A 303 -18.31 -15.98 11.21
N GLU A 304 -19.58 -16.02 11.65
CA GLU A 304 -20.74 -16.24 10.77
C GLU A 304 -21.07 -14.96 9.98
N ASN A 305 -20.68 -14.92 8.71
CA ASN A 305 -21.13 -13.90 7.77
C ASN A 305 -22.46 -14.30 7.13
N LYS A 306 -23.55 -13.84 7.75
CA LYS A 306 -24.93 -14.18 7.34
C LYS A 306 -25.31 -13.63 5.96
N SER A 307 -24.63 -12.59 5.47
CA SER A 307 -24.90 -12.03 4.15
C SER A 307 -24.39 -12.95 3.03
N ALA A 308 -23.35 -13.74 3.31
CA ALA A 308 -22.72 -14.60 2.32
C ALA A 308 -23.22 -16.06 2.37
N MET A 309 -23.38 -16.62 3.57
CA MET A 309 -23.66 -18.05 3.72
C MET A 309 -24.33 -18.37 5.05
N LYS A 310 -25.32 -19.27 5.01
CA LYS A 310 -25.99 -19.79 6.20
C LYS A 310 -25.05 -20.68 7.02
N ARG A 311 -25.20 -20.62 8.34
CA ARG A 311 -24.40 -21.38 9.30
C ARG A 311 -24.45 -22.89 9.06
N GLU A 312 -25.64 -23.43 8.80
CA GLU A 312 -25.88 -24.87 8.62
C GLU A 312 -25.18 -25.44 7.39
N SER A 313 -24.85 -24.58 6.42
CA SER A 313 -24.14 -24.97 5.21
C SER A 313 -22.62 -25.02 5.42
N THR A 314 -22.11 -24.54 6.56
CA THR A 314 -20.67 -24.40 6.81
C THR A 314 -20.08 -25.72 7.28
N LYS A 315 -19.06 -26.23 6.58
CA LYS A 315 -18.31 -27.42 7.01
C LYS A 315 -17.62 -27.17 8.35
N TRP A 316 -17.70 -28.14 9.24
CA TRP A 316 -17.30 -27.98 10.64
C TRP A 316 -16.49 -29.17 11.16
N GLN A 317 -15.39 -28.88 11.85
CA GLN A 317 -14.54 -29.85 12.54
C GLN A 317 -14.74 -29.73 14.05
N ILE A 318 -15.34 -30.77 14.65
CA ILE A 318 -15.60 -30.83 16.09
C ILE A 318 -14.28 -30.80 16.86
N GLY A 319 -14.22 -29.99 17.92
CA GLY A 319 -13.06 -29.86 18.80
C GLY A 319 -12.02 -28.83 18.35
N ARG A 320 -12.08 -28.36 17.09
CA ARG A 320 -11.18 -27.32 16.55
C ARG A 320 -11.92 -26.03 16.23
N ASP A 321 -13.06 -26.14 15.56
CA ASP A 321 -13.80 -24.98 15.07
C ASP A 321 -14.75 -24.45 16.13
N VAL A 322 -14.77 -23.13 16.30
CA VAL A 322 -15.61 -22.42 17.27
C VAL A 322 -16.26 -21.20 16.62
N TRP A 323 -17.56 -21.00 16.83
CA TRP A 323 -18.26 -19.84 16.31
C TRP A 323 -17.98 -18.61 17.16
N TRP A 324 -17.51 -17.53 16.52
CA TRP A 324 -17.28 -16.23 17.16
C TRP A 324 -18.51 -15.76 17.93
N GLN A 325 -19.66 -15.77 17.26
CA GLN A 325 -20.94 -15.29 17.80
C GLN A 325 -21.40 -16.08 19.04
N ASP A 326 -20.99 -17.33 19.17
CA ASP A 326 -21.37 -18.14 20.31
C ASP A 326 -20.50 -17.83 21.52
N VAL A 327 -19.19 -17.67 21.34
CA VAL A 327 -18.25 -17.62 22.47
C VAL A 327 -17.81 -16.21 22.84
N VAL A 328 -17.48 -15.36 21.87
CA VAL A 328 -16.87 -14.05 22.14
C VAL A 328 -17.82 -13.13 22.92
N PRO A 329 -19.12 -13.02 22.58
CA PRO A 329 -20.04 -12.16 23.33
C PRO A 329 -20.25 -12.55 24.80
N GLN A 330 -19.88 -13.77 25.20
CA GLN A 330 -20.00 -14.23 26.58
C GLN A 330 -18.90 -13.67 27.49
N PHE A 331 -17.80 -13.18 26.92
CA PHE A 331 -16.69 -12.64 27.70
C PHE A 331 -16.98 -11.21 28.18
N PRO A 332 -16.35 -10.76 29.29
CA PRO A 332 -16.51 -9.41 29.78
C PRO A 332 -16.08 -8.35 28.77
N THR A 333 -16.79 -7.22 28.75
CA THR A 333 -16.50 -6.05 27.89
C THR A 333 -15.34 -5.18 28.39
N LYS A 334 -14.67 -5.59 29.47
CA LYS A 334 -13.46 -4.95 30.00
C LYS A 334 -12.30 -5.94 30.01
N CYS A 335 -11.17 -5.55 29.45
CA CYS A 335 -9.93 -6.30 29.44
C CYS A 335 -8.77 -5.33 29.70
N LEU A 336 -7.91 -5.60 30.68
CA LEU A 336 -6.69 -4.81 30.88
C LEU A 336 -5.70 -5.07 29.75
N VAL A 337 -5.00 -4.02 29.32
CA VAL A 337 -3.94 -4.12 28.32
C VAL A 337 -2.73 -4.84 28.89
N GLU A 338 -2.06 -5.63 28.04
CA GLU A 338 -0.70 -6.08 28.29
C GLU A 338 0.26 -4.96 27.91
N TRP A 339 1.07 -4.52 28.86
CA TRP A 339 2.03 -3.45 28.65
C TRP A 339 3.31 -4.04 28.05
N VAL A 340 3.63 -3.63 26.82
CA VAL A 340 4.72 -4.18 26.02
C VAL A 340 5.85 -3.17 25.85
N ASP A 341 7.08 -3.65 25.66
CA ASP A 341 8.21 -2.80 25.27
C ASP A 341 7.95 -2.23 23.86
N ALA A 342 8.50 -1.04 23.58
CA ALA A 342 8.45 -0.43 22.26
C ALA A 342 8.92 -1.37 21.14
N GLU A 343 9.91 -2.22 21.45
CA GLU A 343 10.52 -3.18 20.52
C GLU A 343 9.88 -4.57 20.56
N ASP A 344 8.85 -4.79 21.38
CA ASP A 344 8.11 -6.06 21.28
C ASP A 344 7.40 -6.13 19.92
N PRO A 345 7.42 -7.31 19.24
CA PRO A 345 6.74 -7.49 17.97
C PRO A 345 5.24 -7.20 18.07
N LEU A 346 4.71 -6.45 17.09
CA LEU A 346 3.30 -6.13 16.99
C LEU A 346 2.59 -7.05 15.99
N PHE A 347 3.17 -7.21 14.80
CA PHE A 347 2.59 -8.03 13.74
C PHE A 347 3.62 -8.58 12.77
N LEU A 348 3.20 -9.63 12.06
CA LEU A 348 3.89 -10.18 10.89
C LEU A 348 3.02 -9.98 9.66
N LEU A 349 3.56 -9.35 8.61
CA LEU A 349 2.87 -9.22 7.34
C LEU A 349 3.70 -9.84 6.21
N TYR A 350 3.16 -10.89 5.61
CA TYR A 350 3.86 -11.67 4.60
C TYR A 350 3.87 -10.99 3.23
N THR A 351 5.06 -10.73 2.71
CA THR A 351 5.26 -10.15 1.38
C THR A 351 5.93 -11.13 0.43
N SER A 352 5.64 -10.97 -0.87
CA SER A 352 6.31 -11.69 -1.95
C SER A 352 7.70 -11.07 -2.18
N GLY A 353 8.73 -11.91 -2.11
CA GLY A 353 10.12 -11.54 -2.41
C GLY A 353 10.58 -12.07 -3.76
N SER A 354 11.72 -11.58 -4.25
CA SER A 354 12.35 -12.07 -5.49
C SER A 354 12.81 -13.54 -5.43
N THR A 355 12.83 -14.15 -4.24
CA THR A 355 13.35 -15.50 -3.98
C THR A 355 12.26 -16.57 -3.76
N GLY A 356 10.99 -16.29 -4.10
CA GLY A 356 9.92 -17.29 -4.25
C GLY A 356 9.12 -17.69 -3.00
N LYS A 357 9.68 -17.65 -1.77
CA LYS A 357 8.91 -17.89 -0.53
C LYS A 357 8.44 -16.57 0.11
N PRO A 358 7.19 -16.47 0.59
CA PRO A 358 6.72 -15.30 1.34
C PRO A 358 7.57 -15.08 2.60
N LYS A 359 7.89 -13.82 2.91
CA LYS A 359 8.67 -13.45 4.11
C LYS A 359 7.79 -12.62 5.05
N GLY A 360 7.71 -13.02 6.32
CA GLY A 360 6.98 -12.28 7.35
C GLY A 360 7.74 -11.01 7.75
N VAL A 361 7.34 -9.87 7.20
CA VAL A 361 7.87 -8.56 7.62
C VAL A 361 7.34 -8.25 9.01
N LEU A 362 8.24 -8.02 9.95
CA LEU A 362 7.93 -7.75 11.36
C LEU A 362 7.97 -6.25 11.63
N HIS A 363 6.92 -5.73 12.29
CA HIS A 363 6.91 -4.38 12.86
C HIS A 363 6.76 -4.46 14.38
N THR A 364 7.41 -3.54 15.09
CA THR A 364 7.35 -3.42 16.56
C THR A 364 6.34 -2.36 16.98
N ASN A 365 6.09 -2.19 18.29
CA ASN A 365 5.00 -1.36 18.80
C ASN A 365 5.27 0.15 18.74
N GLY A 366 6.40 0.60 19.31
CA GLY A 366 6.65 2.01 19.61
C GLY A 366 6.89 2.86 18.36
N GLY A 367 7.92 2.52 17.59
CA GLY A 367 8.25 3.22 16.35
C GLY A 367 7.09 3.24 15.36
N TYR A 368 6.47 2.09 15.11
CA TYR A 368 5.33 1.96 14.20
C TYR A 368 4.13 2.82 14.63
N MET A 369 3.77 2.82 15.91
CA MET A 369 2.68 3.65 16.46
C MET A 369 2.93 5.14 16.20
N VAL A 370 4.11 5.62 16.60
CA VAL A 370 4.47 7.04 16.46
C VAL A 370 4.50 7.45 15.00
N TYR A 371 5.13 6.63 14.14
CA TYR A 371 5.31 6.97 12.74
C TYR A 371 3.98 6.98 11.97
N THR A 372 3.17 5.92 12.09
CA THR A 372 1.88 5.82 11.36
C THR A 372 0.86 6.87 11.79
N ALA A 373 0.82 7.23 13.08
CA ALA A 373 -0.03 8.32 13.55
C ALA A 373 0.43 9.67 13.00
N THR A 374 1.74 9.89 12.89
CA THR A 374 2.34 11.13 12.39
C THR A 374 2.13 11.29 10.89
N THR A 375 2.42 10.25 10.11
CA THR A 375 2.23 10.27 8.66
C THR A 375 0.77 10.47 8.29
N PHE A 376 -0.15 9.77 8.95
CA PHE A 376 -1.59 9.96 8.76
C PHE A 376 -2.00 11.42 9.01
N LYS A 377 -1.60 11.98 10.15
CA LYS A 377 -1.99 13.34 10.57
C LYS A 377 -1.55 14.40 9.55
N TYR A 378 -0.29 14.35 9.13
CA TYR A 378 0.28 15.41 8.28
C TYR A 378 0.03 15.20 6.80
N ALA A 379 0.13 13.97 6.29
CA ALA A 379 -0.08 13.69 4.86
C ALA A 379 -1.56 13.80 4.45
N PHE A 380 -2.51 13.55 5.37
CA PHE A 380 -3.94 13.76 5.13
C PHE A 380 -4.52 14.96 5.88
N ASP A 381 -3.68 15.86 6.40
CA ASP A 381 -4.09 17.04 7.16
C ASP A 381 -5.30 16.79 8.11
N TYR A 382 -5.27 15.66 8.82
CA TYR A 382 -6.45 15.14 9.50
C TYR A 382 -6.96 16.11 10.57
N LYS A 383 -8.25 16.46 10.51
CA LYS A 383 -8.95 17.25 11.53
C LYS A 383 -9.96 16.40 12.27
N GLN A 384 -10.24 16.74 13.52
CA GLN A 384 -11.14 15.94 14.38
C GLN A 384 -12.56 15.76 13.83
N SER A 385 -13.02 16.69 12.99
CA SER A 385 -14.31 16.64 12.29
C SER A 385 -14.32 15.74 11.04
N ASP A 386 -13.17 15.27 10.59
CA ASP A 386 -13.06 14.52 9.34
C ASP A 386 -13.48 13.06 9.54
N VAL A 387 -14.17 12.53 8.52
CA VAL A 387 -14.36 11.10 8.31
C VAL A 387 -13.35 10.66 7.26
N TYR A 388 -12.58 9.62 7.58
CA TYR A 388 -11.53 9.12 6.73
C TYR A 388 -11.91 7.78 6.11
N TRP A 389 -11.67 7.63 4.81
CA TRP A 389 -11.92 6.40 4.09
C TRP A 389 -10.69 5.99 3.28
N CYS A 390 -10.11 4.85 3.64
CA CYS A 390 -9.13 4.14 2.83
C CYS A 390 -9.78 2.91 2.23
N THR A 391 -9.63 2.74 0.91
CA THR A 391 -10.24 1.64 0.15
C THR A 391 -9.38 0.38 0.11
N ALA A 392 -8.23 0.37 0.78
CA ALA A 392 -7.35 -0.79 0.82
C ALA A 392 -7.93 -1.92 1.66
N ASP A 393 -7.37 -3.12 1.53
CA ASP A 393 -7.69 -4.26 2.39
C ASP A 393 -6.67 -4.35 3.55
N CYS A 394 -7.09 -4.74 4.76
CA CYS A 394 -6.16 -4.91 5.89
C CYS A 394 -5.23 -6.13 5.74
N GLY A 395 -5.44 -7.00 4.76
CA GLY A 395 -4.46 -7.99 4.31
C GLY A 395 -3.19 -7.39 3.69
N TRP A 396 -3.15 -6.07 3.50
CA TRP A 396 -1.98 -5.32 3.05
C TRP A 396 -1.56 -4.27 4.10
N ILE A 397 -0.33 -3.76 3.96
CA ILE A 397 0.23 -2.80 4.92
C ILE A 397 -0.60 -1.50 4.99
N THR A 398 -1.21 -1.09 3.88
CA THR A 398 -2.08 0.09 3.83
C THR A 398 -3.27 -0.01 4.78
N GLY A 399 -3.92 -1.18 4.87
CA GLY A 399 -5.02 -1.33 5.82
C GLY A 399 -4.55 -1.51 7.28
N HIS A 400 -3.30 -1.93 7.52
CA HIS A 400 -2.72 -1.86 8.86
C HIS A 400 -2.53 -0.40 9.27
N SER A 401 -1.71 0.33 8.51
CA SER A 401 -1.23 1.65 8.89
C SER A 401 -2.31 2.72 8.75
N TYR A 402 -3.17 2.61 7.74
CA TYR A 402 -4.10 3.67 7.34
C TYR A 402 -5.57 3.28 7.32
N ILE A 403 -5.95 2.05 7.71
CA ILE A 403 -7.34 1.79 8.14
C ILE A 403 -7.38 1.64 9.65
N THR A 404 -6.53 0.80 10.21
CA THR A 404 -6.61 0.47 11.65
C THR A 404 -5.81 1.44 12.51
N TYR A 405 -4.47 1.46 12.39
CA TYR A 405 -3.64 2.09 13.42
C TYR A 405 -3.58 3.61 13.33
N GLY A 406 -2.97 4.18 12.28
CA GLY A 406 -2.75 5.62 12.14
C GLY A 406 -3.99 6.48 12.37
N PRO A 407 -5.15 6.16 11.76
CA PRO A 407 -6.39 6.91 11.99
C PRO A 407 -6.92 6.79 13.42
N LEU A 408 -7.02 5.58 13.99
CA LEU A 408 -7.54 5.39 15.35
C LEU A 408 -6.60 6.00 16.40
N LEU A 409 -5.28 5.98 16.16
CA LEU A 409 -4.29 6.69 16.97
C LEU A 409 -4.45 8.22 16.94
N ASN A 410 -5.18 8.77 15.97
CA ASN A 410 -5.52 10.20 15.93
C ASN A 410 -6.97 10.48 16.36
N GLY A 411 -7.72 9.47 16.78
CA GLY A 411 -9.14 9.63 17.14
C GLY A 411 -10.05 9.78 15.92
N ALA A 412 -9.64 9.32 14.73
CA ALA A 412 -10.39 9.45 13.49
C ALA A 412 -11.56 8.46 13.38
N THR A 413 -12.64 8.92 12.75
CA THR A 413 -13.71 8.03 12.27
C THR A 413 -13.26 7.38 10.96
N ILE A 414 -13.15 6.05 10.94
CA ILE A 414 -12.73 5.27 9.77
C ILE A 414 -13.93 4.62 9.08
N LEU A 415 -13.81 4.36 7.78
CA LEU A 415 -14.78 3.58 7.01
C LEU A 415 -14.14 2.29 6.50
N VAL A 416 -14.78 1.16 6.82
CA VAL A 416 -14.47 -0.17 6.29
C VAL A 416 -15.53 -0.52 5.26
N PHE A 417 -15.10 -0.86 4.04
CA PHE A 417 -16.00 -1.06 2.90
C PHE A 417 -15.78 -2.40 2.22
N GLU A 418 -16.87 -3.11 1.90
CA GLU A 418 -16.85 -4.42 1.25
C GLU A 418 -17.09 -4.34 -0.30
N GLY A 419 -17.49 -3.18 -0.87
CA GLY A 419 -17.99 -3.05 -2.27
C GLY A 419 -17.25 -2.10 -3.25
N TYR A 420 -17.97 -1.48 -4.22
CA TYR A 420 -17.44 -0.52 -5.25
C TYR A 420 -18.17 0.84 -5.28
N VAL A 421 -17.53 1.90 -5.82
CA VAL A 421 -18.00 3.32 -5.72
C VAL A 421 -18.34 3.96 -7.07
N THR A 422 -19.61 4.25 -7.40
CA THR A 422 -19.94 5.07 -8.61
C THR A 422 -21.20 5.95 -8.60
N ARG A 423 -21.94 6.17 -7.50
CA ARG A 423 -23.25 6.90 -7.57
C ARG A 423 -23.40 8.17 -6.71
N TYR A 424 -22.42 8.57 -5.90
CA TYR A 424 -22.64 9.50 -4.79
C TYR A 424 -22.09 10.93 -4.98
N SER A 425 -22.66 11.86 -4.21
CA SER A 425 -22.15 13.23 -4.08
C SER A 425 -20.76 13.23 -3.44
N ARG A 426 -19.86 14.10 -3.91
CA ARG A 426 -18.44 14.18 -3.49
C ARG A 426 -18.08 15.51 -2.80
N LYS A 427 -19.10 16.31 -2.44
CA LYS A 427 -18.91 17.68 -1.91
C LYS A 427 -18.17 17.73 -0.56
N SER A 428 -18.23 16.67 0.24
CA SER A 428 -17.57 16.59 1.54
C SER A 428 -16.06 16.34 1.45
N LEU A 429 -15.55 15.89 0.29
CA LEU A 429 -14.13 15.58 0.14
C LEU A 429 -13.29 16.85 0.27
N ARG A 430 -12.25 16.76 1.11
CA ARG A 430 -11.21 17.77 1.29
C ARG A 430 -9.88 17.34 0.67
N ILE A 431 -9.52 16.06 0.78
CA ILE A 431 -8.23 15.51 0.34
C ILE A 431 -8.49 14.15 -0.30
N LEU A 432 -7.69 13.82 -1.31
CA LEU A 432 -7.63 12.51 -1.95
C LEU A 432 -6.27 11.86 -1.68
N GLY A 433 -6.20 10.54 -1.75
CA GLY A 433 -4.95 9.78 -1.59
C GLY A 433 -4.74 8.80 -2.74
N SER A 434 -3.50 8.69 -3.20
CA SER A 434 -3.02 7.65 -4.11
C SER A 434 -1.93 6.85 -3.41
N VAL A 435 -1.91 5.53 -3.60
CA VAL A 435 -1.00 4.64 -2.90
C VAL A 435 -0.77 3.34 -3.67
N GLY A 436 0.44 2.78 -3.52
CA GLY A 436 0.78 1.42 -3.93
C GLY A 436 1.46 1.33 -5.29
N GLU A 437 1.13 2.20 -6.24
CA GLU A 437 1.70 2.22 -7.60
C GLU A 437 2.02 3.66 -8.04
N PRO A 438 3.01 3.87 -8.91
CA PRO A 438 3.17 5.14 -9.61
C PRO A 438 1.88 5.52 -10.33
N ILE A 439 1.27 6.64 -9.93
CA ILE A 439 0.10 7.16 -10.62
C ILE A 439 0.53 7.95 -11.85
N ASN A 440 0.08 7.54 -13.03
CA ASN A 440 0.41 8.28 -14.24
C ASN A 440 -0.26 9.68 -14.22
N PRO A 441 0.33 10.71 -14.85
CA PRO A 441 -0.19 12.08 -14.80
C PRO A 441 -1.64 12.22 -15.30
N SER A 442 -2.07 11.40 -16.25
CA SER A 442 -3.43 11.46 -16.81
C SER A 442 -4.48 10.94 -15.82
N ALA A 443 -4.19 9.82 -15.14
CA ALA A 443 -5.02 9.27 -14.07
C ALA A 443 -5.05 10.21 -12.85
N TRP A 444 -3.89 10.80 -12.51
CA TRP A 444 -3.80 11.82 -11.46
C TRP A 444 -4.71 13.02 -11.77
N ARG A 445 -4.64 13.56 -13.01
CA ARG A 445 -5.47 14.70 -13.44
C ARG A 445 -6.96 14.36 -13.46
N TRP A 446 -7.31 13.16 -13.90
CA TRP A 446 -8.68 12.68 -13.82
C TRP A 446 -9.15 12.62 -12.36
N PHE A 447 -8.35 12.07 -11.46
CA PHE A 447 -8.70 11.94 -10.05
C PHE A 447 -8.91 13.31 -9.39
N TYR A 448 -8.00 14.26 -9.67
CA TYR A 448 -8.09 15.64 -9.20
C TYR A 448 -9.34 16.36 -9.74
N ASN A 449 -9.54 16.34 -11.06
CA ASN A 449 -10.62 17.10 -11.71
C ASN A 449 -12.00 16.48 -11.50
N VAL A 450 -12.10 15.15 -11.61
CA VAL A 450 -13.39 14.46 -11.64
C VAL A 450 -13.83 14.08 -10.23
N VAL A 451 -12.96 13.47 -9.43
CA VAL A 451 -13.32 13.03 -8.07
C VAL A 451 -13.17 14.16 -7.06
N GLY A 452 -12.03 14.86 -7.13
CA GLY A 452 -11.71 15.98 -6.25
C GLY A 452 -12.38 17.30 -6.65
N ASP A 453 -13.10 17.33 -7.77
CA ASP A 453 -13.79 18.52 -8.30
C ASP A 453 -12.83 19.73 -8.43
N SER A 454 -11.56 19.45 -8.74
CA SER A 454 -10.45 20.41 -8.80
C SER A 454 -10.27 21.25 -7.51
N ARG A 455 -10.68 20.73 -6.35
CA ARG A 455 -10.56 21.37 -5.04
C ARG A 455 -9.69 20.59 -4.07
N CYS A 456 -9.66 19.25 -4.21
CA CYS A 456 -8.98 18.37 -3.27
C CYS A 456 -7.53 18.14 -3.70
N PRO A 457 -6.52 18.52 -2.91
CA PRO A 457 -5.15 18.04 -3.12
C PRO A 457 -5.09 16.50 -3.08
N ILE A 458 -4.12 15.91 -3.79
CA ILE A 458 -3.87 14.47 -3.82
C ILE A 458 -2.56 14.17 -3.08
N SER A 459 -2.66 13.43 -1.99
CA SER A 459 -1.48 12.86 -1.31
C SER A 459 -1.06 11.60 -2.07
N ASP A 460 -0.13 11.74 -3.02
CA ASP A 460 0.51 10.61 -3.69
C ASP A 460 1.58 10.02 -2.77
N THR A 461 1.32 8.85 -2.21
CA THR A 461 2.09 8.32 -1.08
C THR A 461 2.98 7.17 -1.52
N TRP A 462 4.29 7.40 -1.56
CA TRP A 462 5.27 6.34 -1.81
C TRP A 462 5.87 5.80 -0.51
N TRP A 463 5.84 4.47 -0.38
CA TRP A 463 6.30 3.70 0.76
C TRP A 463 6.15 2.19 0.49
N GLN A 464 6.53 1.35 1.45
CA GLN A 464 6.49 -0.11 1.32
C GLN A 464 6.04 -0.80 2.61
N THR A 465 5.82 -2.12 2.53
CA THR A 465 5.49 -2.92 3.72
C THR A 465 6.60 -2.85 4.77
N GLU A 466 7.85 -2.87 4.33
CA GLU A 466 9.05 -2.81 5.15
C GLU A 466 9.23 -1.46 5.85
N THR A 467 8.64 -0.38 5.33
CA THR A 467 8.80 0.97 5.90
C THR A 467 7.70 1.33 6.90
N GLY A 468 6.59 0.58 6.92
CA GLY A 468 5.48 0.75 7.86
C GLY A 468 4.61 1.99 7.64
N GLY A 469 5.17 3.13 7.23
CA GLY A 469 4.46 4.36 6.91
C GLY A 469 5.03 5.09 5.69
N PHE A 470 4.46 6.27 5.39
CA PHE A 470 4.79 7.08 4.20
C PHE A 470 6.25 7.54 4.24
N MET A 471 6.96 7.42 3.12
CA MET A 471 8.39 7.76 3.01
C MET A 471 8.61 9.04 2.20
N ILE A 472 7.93 9.15 1.05
CA ILE A 472 7.94 10.34 0.20
C ILE A 472 6.48 10.64 -0.13
N THR A 473 6.00 11.82 0.24
CA THR A 473 4.60 12.17 0.07
C THR A 473 4.35 13.67 0.13
N PRO A 474 3.36 14.21 -0.61
CA PRO A 474 2.95 15.60 -0.48
C PRO A 474 2.47 15.92 0.92
N ILE A 475 2.90 17.07 1.43
CA ILE A 475 2.23 17.76 2.53
C ILE A 475 1.20 18.72 1.90
N PRO A 476 -0.11 18.40 1.94
CA PRO A 476 -1.10 19.02 1.07
C PRO A 476 -1.22 20.55 1.19
N GLY A 477 -0.88 21.12 2.35
CA GLY A 477 -0.96 22.56 2.60
C GLY A 477 0.32 23.32 2.27
N ALA A 478 1.45 22.63 2.08
CA ALA A 478 2.78 23.25 2.03
C ALA A 478 3.27 23.52 0.60
N TRP A 479 3.16 22.54 -0.31
CA TRP A 479 3.79 22.61 -1.63
C TRP A 479 2.80 22.44 -2.79
N PRO A 480 3.06 23.04 -3.96
CA PRO A 480 2.32 22.69 -5.17
C PRO A 480 2.59 21.23 -5.56
N GLN A 481 1.62 20.58 -6.18
CA GLN A 481 1.73 19.19 -6.63
C GLN A 481 2.06 19.13 -8.11
N LYS A 482 3.00 18.24 -8.46
CA LYS A 482 3.29 17.83 -9.84
C LYS A 482 2.56 16.51 -10.10
N PRO A 483 1.64 16.43 -11.07
CA PRO A 483 0.93 15.20 -11.38
C PRO A 483 1.88 14.01 -11.63
N GLY A 484 1.79 12.96 -10.82
CA GLY A 484 2.64 11.76 -10.90
C GLY A 484 3.95 11.80 -10.09
N SER A 485 4.19 12.87 -9.34
CA SER A 485 5.30 12.96 -8.38
C SER A 485 4.81 12.74 -6.96
N ALA A 486 5.56 11.96 -6.17
CA ALA A 486 5.37 11.84 -4.73
C ALA A 486 5.93 13.04 -3.94
N THR A 487 6.57 14.01 -4.62
CA THR A 487 7.11 15.26 -4.09
C THR A 487 8.36 15.11 -3.22
N PHE A 488 8.27 15.32 -1.90
CA PHE A 488 9.39 15.43 -0.98
C PHE A 488 9.37 14.33 0.09
N PRO A 489 10.53 13.97 0.66
CA PRO A 489 10.60 12.99 1.74
C PRO A 489 9.81 13.42 2.97
N PHE A 490 9.24 12.46 3.69
CA PHE A 490 8.60 12.71 4.97
C PHE A 490 9.65 12.94 6.06
N PHE A 491 9.21 13.41 7.23
CA PHE A 491 10.10 13.66 8.36
C PHE A 491 10.89 12.39 8.76
N GLY A 492 12.18 12.57 9.05
CA GLY A 492 13.12 11.51 9.38
C GLY A 492 13.62 10.67 8.21
N ILE A 493 13.19 10.94 6.98
CA ILE A 493 13.57 10.15 5.80
C ILE A 493 14.59 10.90 4.96
N GLN A 494 15.75 10.28 4.73
CA GLN A 494 16.80 10.81 3.87
C GLN A 494 16.98 9.92 2.64
N PRO A 495 16.32 10.22 1.51
CA PRO A 495 16.50 9.45 0.28
C PRO A 495 17.87 9.78 -0.34
N VAL A 496 18.50 8.76 -0.93
CA VAL A 496 19.71 8.87 -1.75
C VAL A 496 19.53 8.05 -3.02
N ILE A 497 20.10 8.54 -4.12
CA ILE A 497 20.08 7.85 -5.41
C ILE A 497 21.49 7.34 -5.71
N VAL A 498 21.57 6.06 -6.08
CA VAL A 498 22.84 5.37 -6.33
C VAL A 498 22.84 4.73 -7.72
N ASP A 499 24.03 4.57 -8.29
CA ASP A 499 24.24 3.79 -9.51
C ASP A 499 24.14 2.26 -9.24
N GLU A 500 24.25 1.45 -10.30
CA GLU A 500 24.21 -0.02 -10.18
C GLU A 500 25.34 -0.62 -9.33
N LYS A 501 26.39 0.16 -9.04
CA LYS A 501 27.53 -0.23 -8.20
C LYS A 501 27.38 0.27 -6.76
N GLY A 502 26.32 1.00 -6.45
CA GLY A 502 26.05 1.58 -5.13
C GLY A 502 26.79 2.89 -4.86
N ASN A 503 27.35 3.56 -5.88
CA ASN A 503 27.92 4.90 -5.71
C ASN A 503 26.79 5.93 -5.75
N GLU A 504 26.78 6.85 -4.79
CA GLU A 504 25.84 7.97 -4.78
C GLU A 504 26.00 8.83 -6.04
N ILE A 505 24.86 9.23 -6.61
CA ILE A 505 24.78 10.10 -7.78
C ILE A 505 24.33 11.48 -7.31
N GLU A 506 25.17 12.48 -7.53
CA GLU A 506 24.84 13.90 -7.29
C GLU A 506 24.33 14.59 -8.58
N GLY A 507 23.48 15.61 -8.45
CA GLY A 507 23.00 16.44 -9.57
C GLY A 507 21.55 16.16 -10.01
N GLU A 508 21.24 16.35 -11.30
CA GLU A 508 19.87 16.26 -11.90
C GLU A 508 19.18 14.89 -11.71
N CYS A 509 19.91 13.87 -11.24
CA CYS A 509 19.36 12.55 -10.96
C CYS A 509 18.78 12.41 -9.54
N THR A 510 18.91 13.42 -8.67
CA THR A 510 18.42 13.40 -7.26
C THR A 510 16.94 13.79 -7.12
N GLY A 511 16.28 14.09 -8.23
CA GLY A 511 14.94 14.66 -8.33
C GLY A 511 14.88 15.55 -9.58
N ASP A 512 13.72 16.10 -9.91
CA ASP A 512 13.70 17.14 -10.95
C ASP A 512 14.42 18.42 -10.49
N LYS A 513 14.54 19.41 -11.38
CA LYS A 513 15.21 20.70 -11.09
C LYS A 513 14.69 21.43 -9.83
N ASP A 514 13.48 21.10 -9.37
CA ASP A 514 12.85 21.71 -8.19
C ASP A 514 12.87 20.75 -6.97
N GLY A 515 13.59 19.63 -7.05
CA GLY A 515 13.76 18.64 -5.97
C GLY A 515 12.62 17.64 -5.80
N TYR A 516 11.69 17.55 -6.77
CA TYR A 516 10.56 16.62 -6.69
C TYR A 516 10.99 15.20 -7.08
N HIS A 517 10.52 14.21 -6.32
CA HIS A 517 10.84 12.81 -6.53
C HIS A 517 9.79 12.14 -7.43
N TRP A 518 10.27 11.37 -8.41
CA TRP A 518 9.45 10.65 -9.38
C TRP A 518 9.77 9.16 -9.30
N LEU A 519 8.75 8.34 -9.07
CA LEU A 519 8.92 6.91 -8.84
C LEU A 519 8.60 6.20 -10.15
N THR A 520 9.63 5.69 -10.83
CA THR A 520 9.49 5.08 -12.16
C THR A 520 9.09 3.61 -12.12
N GLY A 521 9.12 2.99 -10.94
CA GLY A 521 8.73 1.59 -10.73
C GLY A 521 9.81 0.77 -10.03
N ARG A 522 9.74 -0.56 -10.19
CA ARG A 522 10.65 -1.51 -9.57
C ARG A 522 11.85 -1.79 -10.48
N VAL A 523 13.05 -1.79 -9.90
CA VAL A 523 14.28 -2.25 -10.58
C VAL A 523 14.44 -3.77 -10.45
N ASP A 524 13.88 -4.37 -9.40
CA ASP A 524 13.88 -5.81 -9.18
C ASP A 524 12.76 -6.52 -9.96
N ASP A 525 12.83 -7.86 -10.03
CA ASP A 525 11.88 -8.70 -10.74
C ASP A 525 10.55 -8.88 -9.96
N VAL A 526 9.97 -7.79 -9.48
CA VAL A 526 8.67 -7.73 -8.80
C VAL A 526 7.70 -6.92 -9.66
N ILE A 527 6.49 -7.44 -9.84
CA ILE A 527 5.41 -6.84 -10.63
C ILE A 527 4.36 -6.29 -9.67
N ASN A 528 3.73 -5.17 -10.02
CA ASN A 528 2.57 -4.64 -9.31
C ASN A 528 1.30 -4.77 -10.15
N VAL A 529 0.36 -5.60 -9.70
CA VAL A 529 -0.86 -5.94 -10.44
C VAL A 529 -2.05 -5.49 -9.62
N SER A 530 -2.68 -4.38 -10.01
CA SER A 530 -3.81 -3.78 -9.28
C SER A 530 -3.48 -3.53 -7.81
N GLY A 531 -2.29 -2.99 -7.53
CA GLY A 531 -1.76 -2.73 -6.18
C GLY A 531 -1.22 -3.96 -5.44
N HIS A 532 -1.29 -5.16 -6.02
CA HIS A 532 -0.76 -6.38 -5.43
C HIS A 532 0.72 -6.55 -5.83
N ARG A 533 1.61 -6.58 -4.84
CA ARG A 533 3.03 -6.89 -5.05
C ARG A 533 3.21 -8.38 -5.28
N ILE A 534 3.75 -8.77 -6.44
CA ILE A 534 3.92 -10.16 -6.85
C ILE A 534 5.34 -10.38 -7.37
N GLY A 535 6.08 -11.31 -6.78
CA GLY A 535 7.40 -11.70 -7.31
C GLY A 535 7.23 -12.54 -8.58
N THR A 536 8.00 -12.26 -9.64
CA THR A 536 7.98 -13.08 -10.87
C THR A 536 8.31 -14.54 -10.55
N ALA A 537 9.29 -14.76 -9.67
CA ALA A 537 9.73 -16.09 -9.25
C ALA A 537 8.62 -16.91 -8.58
N GLU A 538 7.68 -16.27 -7.88
CA GLU A 538 6.55 -16.96 -7.24
C GLU A 538 5.60 -17.53 -8.31
N VAL A 539 5.29 -16.73 -9.33
CA VAL A 539 4.46 -17.16 -10.48
C VAL A 539 5.20 -18.18 -11.34
N GLU A 540 6.49 -17.99 -11.59
CA GLU A 540 7.35 -18.94 -12.32
C GLU A 540 7.38 -20.30 -11.61
N SER A 541 7.57 -20.31 -10.28
CA SER A 541 7.57 -21.54 -9.48
C SER A 541 6.22 -22.24 -9.54
N ALA A 542 5.13 -21.48 -9.45
CA ALA A 542 3.78 -22.04 -9.57
C ALA A 542 3.52 -22.66 -10.94
N LEU A 543 4.00 -22.04 -12.03
CA LEU A 543 3.91 -22.60 -13.37
C LEU A 543 4.74 -23.88 -13.51
N VAL A 544 6.01 -23.85 -13.08
CA VAL A 544 6.95 -24.98 -13.20
C VAL A 544 6.52 -26.20 -12.36
N SER A 545 5.75 -25.99 -11.30
CA SER A 545 5.17 -27.10 -10.53
C SER A 545 4.12 -27.91 -11.31
N HIS A 546 3.59 -27.38 -12.41
CA HIS A 546 2.61 -28.08 -13.25
C HIS A 546 3.30 -29.15 -14.10
N PRO A 547 2.79 -30.41 -14.18
CA PRO A 547 3.50 -31.52 -14.84
C PRO A 547 3.88 -31.31 -16.30
N HIS A 548 3.17 -30.42 -17.00
CA HIS A 548 3.44 -30.11 -18.42
C HIS A 548 4.39 -28.92 -18.62
N CYS A 549 4.77 -28.19 -17.58
CA CYS A 549 5.65 -27.03 -17.67
C CYS A 549 7.09 -27.45 -17.36
N ALA A 550 8.00 -27.27 -18.31
CA ALA A 550 9.43 -27.51 -18.10
C ALA A 550 10.11 -26.26 -17.51
N GLU A 551 9.83 -25.09 -18.09
CA GLU A 551 10.39 -23.82 -17.63
C GLU A 551 9.38 -22.68 -17.79
N ALA A 552 9.49 -21.66 -16.95
CA ALA A 552 8.71 -20.43 -17.08
C ALA A 552 9.56 -19.19 -16.79
N ALA A 553 9.26 -18.10 -17.50
CA ALA A 553 9.78 -16.77 -17.21
C ALA A 553 8.64 -15.74 -17.23
N VAL A 554 8.54 -14.93 -16.19
CA VAL A 554 7.43 -14.00 -16.01
C VAL A 554 7.93 -12.56 -16.05
N VAL A 555 7.19 -11.70 -16.75
CA VAL A 555 7.44 -10.26 -16.84
C VAL A 555 6.15 -9.47 -16.66
N GLY A 556 6.27 -8.27 -16.12
CA GLY A 556 5.18 -7.31 -16.06
C GLY A 556 5.11 -6.49 -17.35
N VAL A 557 3.92 -6.35 -17.90
CA VAL A 557 3.61 -5.49 -19.06
C VAL A 557 2.57 -4.46 -18.69
N ASP A 558 2.58 -3.29 -19.31
CA ASP A 558 1.59 -2.25 -19.04
C ASP A 558 0.18 -2.76 -19.34
N HIS A 559 -0.76 -2.46 -18.44
CA HIS A 559 -2.15 -2.86 -18.56
C HIS A 559 -3.06 -1.70 -18.13
N GLU A 560 -3.94 -1.26 -19.03
CA GLU A 560 -4.75 -0.04 -18.86
C GLU A 560 -5.54 0.01 -17.54
N VAL A 561 -6.10 -1.11 -17.12
CA VAL A 561 -6.88 -1.22 -15.87
C VAL A 561 -6.04 -1.60 -14.64
N LYS A 562 -5.02 -2.44 -14.80
CA LYS A 562 -4.32 -3.09 -13.69
C LYS A 562 -3.01 -2.42 -13.28
N GLY A 563 -2.59 -1.36 -13.98
CA GLY A 563 -1.22 -0.86 -13.89
C GLY A 563 -0.29 -1.77 -14.69
N GLN A 564 0.01 -2.97 -14.16
CA GLN A 564 0.69 -4.04 -14.90
C GLN A 564 -0.16 -5.32 -14.98
N GLY A 565 -0.03 -6.03 -16.10
CA GLY A 565 -0.52 -7.39 -16.31
C GLY A 565 0.62 -8.41 -16.23
N ILE A 566 0.28 -9.67 -15.92
CA ILE A 566 1.25 -10.76 -15.82
C ILE A 566 1.37 -11.45 -17.18
N TYR A 567 2.57 -11.38 -17.77
CA TYR A 567 2.89 -12.05 -19.02
C TYR A 567 3.89 -13.19 -18.76
N ALA A 568 3.49 -14.43 -19.01
CA ALA A 568 4.27 -15.62 -18.73
C ALA A 568 4.75 -16.30 -20.01
N PHE A 569 6.06 -16.43 -20.19
CA PHE A 569 6.67 -17.27 -21.21
C PHE A 569 6.81 -18.68 -20.66
N VAL A 570 6.26 -19.68 -21.35
CA VAL A 570 6.20 -21.06 -20.85
C VAL A 570 6.77 -22.03 -21.88
N THR A 571 7.77 -22.79 -21.45
CA THR A 571 8.31 -23.95 -22.17
C THR A 571 7.65 -25.20 -21.64
N LEU A 572 6.99 -25.96 -22.52
CA LEU A 572 6.36 -27.23 -22.14
C LEU A 572 7.38 -28.37 -22.14
N VAL A 573 7.06 -29.43 -21.40
CA VAL A 573 7.79 -30.71 -21.48
C VAL A 573 7.66 -31.29 -22.91
N ASP A 574 8.75 -31.88 -23.41
CA ASP A 574 8.81 -32.47 -24.74
C ASP A 574 7.64 -33.43 -25.02
N GLY A 575 7.04 -33.28 -26.20
CA GLY A 575 5.92 -34.10 -26.65
C GLY A 575 4.53 -33.58 -26.25
N ILE A 576 4.43 -32.53 -25.42
CA ILE A 576 3.15 -31.88 -25.12
C ILE A 576 2.87 -30.79 -26.17
N PRO A 577 1.73 -30.85 -26.90
CA PRO A 577 1.39 -29.84 -27.88
C PRO A 577 0.92 -28.54 -27.22
N TYR A 578 1.17 -27.42 -27.89
CA TYR A 578 0.57 -26.13 -27.52
C TYR A 578 -0.94 -26.20 -27.74
N SER A 579 -1.72 -26.04 -26.67
CA SER A 579 -3.18 -26.04 -26.74
C SER A 579 -3.81 -25.12 -25.70
N GLU A 580 -5.05 -24.71 -25.95
CA GLU A 580 -5.81 -23.88 -25.03
C GLU A 580 -6.17 -24.62 -23.73
N GLU A 581 -6.29 -25.95 -23.78
CA GLU A 581 -6.52 -26.78 -22.59
C GLU A 581 -5.33 -26.71 -21.65
N VAL A 582 -4.10 -26.86 -22.18
CA VAL A 582 -2.86 -26.73 -21.39
C VAL A 582 -2.70 -25.31 -20.86
N ARG A 583 -3.02 -24.30 -21.68
CA ARG A 583 -2.99 -22.89 -21.26
C ARG A 583 -3.88 -22.66 -20.04
N LYS A 584 -5.13 -23.14 -20.09
CA LYS A 584 -6.10 -23.02 -18.99
C LYS A 584 -5.65 -23.78 -17.75
N SER A 585 -5.06 -24.97 -17.90
CA SER A 585 -4.58 -25.76 -16.75
C SER A 585 -3.40 -25.09 -16.05
N LEU A 586 -2.48 -24.46 -16.79
CA LEU A 586 -1.37 -23.68 -16.24
C LEU A 586 -1.85 -22.44 -15.49
N ILE A 587 -2.78 -21.68 -16.06
CA ILE A 587 -3.39 -20.52 -15.40
C ILE A 587 -4.09 -20.98 -14.11
N LEU A 588 -4.81 -22.10 -14.16
CA LEU A 588 -5.47 -22.67 -12.99
C LEU A 588 -4.48 -23.10 -11.90
N ALA A 589 -3.32 -23.66 -12.27
CA ALA A 589 -2.28 -24.01 -11.31
C ALA A 589 -1.79 -22.79 -10.52
N VAL A 590 -1.51 -21.66 -11.21
CA VAL A 590 -1.11 -20.41 -10.54
C VAL A 590 -2.23 -19.87 -9.65
N ARG A 591 -3.49 -19.93 -10.12
CA ARG A 591 -4.66 -19.51 -9.33
C ARG A 591 -4.82 -20.33 -8.07
N ASN A 592 -4.55 -21.63 -8.14
CA ASN A 592 -4.70 -22.55 -7.02
C ASN A 592 -3.55 -22.39 -6.01
N GLN A 593 -2.32 -22.16 -6.46
CA GLN A 593 -1.16 -22.08 -5.55
C GLN A 593 -0.99 -20.70 -4.92
N ILE A 594 -1.25 -19.63 -5.68
CA ILE A 594 -1.06 -18.26 -5.20
C ILE A 594 -2.43 -17.62 -4.94
N GLY A 595 -3.23 -17.47 -6.00
CA GLY A 595 -4.53 -16.82 -5.91
C GLY A 595 -4.97 -16.23 -7.25
N ALA A 596 -6.23 -15.82 -7.32
CA ALA A 596 -6.84 -15.35 -8.55
C ALA A 596 -6.16 -14.10 -9.15
N PHE A 597 -5.55 -13.26 -8.31
CA PHE A 597 -4.90 -12.00 -8.70
C PHE A 597 -3.51 -12.22 -9.32
N ALA A 598 -2.88 -13.38 -9.11
CA ALA A 598 -1.58 -13.75 -9.67
C ALA A 598 -1.68 -14.57 -10.97
N ALA A 599 -2.90 -14.81 -11.46
CA ALA A 599 -3.13 -15.54 -12.70
C ALA A 599 -2.49 -14.78 -13.89
N PRO A 600 -1.69 -15.45 -14.75
CA PRO A 600 -1.18 -14.83 -15.97
C PRO A 600 -2.32 -14.32 -16.85
N ASP A 601 -2.22 -13.07 -17.30
CA ASP A 601 -3.12 -12.46 -18.29
C ASP A 601 -2.88 -13.06 -19.66
N LYS A 602 -1.61 -13.35 -19.96
CA LYS A 602 -1.20 -14.02 -21.18
C LYS A 602 -0.12 -15.04 -20.87
N ILE A 603 -0.30 -16.24 -21.42
CA ILE A 603 0.78 -17.22 -21.57
C ILE A 603 1.30 -17.08 -23.01
N HIS A 604 2.61 -17.15 -23.19
CA HIS A 604 3.26 -17.16 -24.48
C HIS A 604 4.12 -18.40 -24.55
N TRP A 605 3.82 -19.27 -25.50
CA TRP A 605 4.60 -20.49 -25.69
C TRP A 605 6.02 -20.14 -26.10
N ALA A 606 6.98 -20.68 -25.36
CA ALA A 606 8.39 -20.43 -25.54
C ALA A 606 9.07 -21.76 -25.82
N PRO A 607 9.51 -22.05 -27.05
CA PRO A 607 10.30 -23.25 -27.34
C PRO A 607 11.56 -23.32 -26.47
N ALA A 608 12.14 -22.15 -26.17
CA ALA A 608 13.17 -21.98 -25.15
C ALA A 608 13.10 -20.58 -24.53
N ILE A 609 13.66 -20.44 -23.32
CA ILE A 609 13.78 -19.15 -22.64
C ILE A 609 15.17 -18.54 -22.95
N PRO A 610 15.27 -17.26 -23.36
CA PRO A 610 16.53 -16.63 -23.72
C PRO A 610 17.40 -16.47 -22.47
N LYS A 611 18.53 -17.18 -22.45
CA LYS A 611 19.50 -17.20 -21.35
C LYS A 611 20.89 -16.77 -21.83
N THR A 612 21.64 -16.11 -20.95
CA THR A 612 23.07 -15.85 -21.14
C THR A 612 23.89 -17.15 -21.05
N ARG A 613 25.16 -17.12 -21.47
CA ARG A 613 26.09 -18.26 -21.29
C ARG A 613 26.28 -18.70 -19.83
N SER A 614 26.00 -17.82 -18.87
CA SER A 614 25.99 -18.13 -17.43
C SER A 614 24.65 -18.66 -16.91
N GLY A 615 23.66 -18.88 -17.79
CA GLY A 615 22.34 -19.42 -17.45
C GLY A 615 21.33 -18.39 -16.94
N LYS A 616 21.66 -17.09 -16.93
CA LYS A 616 20.74 -16.04 -16.46
C LYS A 616 19.68 -15.74 -17.52
N ILE A 617 18.40 -15.76 -17.14
CA ILE A 617 17.27 -15.38 -17.99
C ILE A 617 17.37 -13.89 -18.36
N MET A 618 17.23 -13.57 -19.64
CA MET A 618 17.23 -12.18 -20.13
C MET A 618 15.83 -11.57 -20.13
N ARG A 619 15.28 -11.31 -18.92
CA ARG A 619 13.93 -10.75 -18.73
C ARG A 619 13.70 -9.40 -19.43
N ARG A 620 14.75 -8.60 -19.63
CA ARG A 620 14.70 -7.36 -20.41
C ARG A 620 14.18 -7.59 -21.84
N ILE A 621 14.68 -8.61 -22.52
CA ILE A 621 14.26 -8.96 -23.89
C ILE A 621 12.81 -9.46 -23.87
N LEU A 622 12.48 -10.35 -22.92
CA LEU A 622 11.11 -10.85 -22.75
C LEU A 622 10.09 -9.74 -22.53
N ARG A 623 10.42 -8.73 -21.71
CA ARG A 623 9.56 -7.57 -21.45
C ARG A 623 9.32 -6.74 -22.71
N LYS A 624 10.36 -6.51 -23.51
CA LYS A 624 10.26 -5.80 -24.79
C LYS A 624 9.41 -6.56 -25.82
N ILE A 625 9.61 -7.88 -25.93
CA ILE A 625 8.77 -8.76 -26.77
C ILE A 625 7.30 -8.70 -26.32
N ALA A 626 7.05 -8.87 -25.03
CA ALA A 626 5.70 -8.88 -24.46
C ALA A 626 4.99 -7.51 -24.63
N SER A 627 5.75 -6.42 -24.61
CA SER A 627 5.25 -5.05 -24.86
C SER A 627 5.24 -4.66 -26.34
N ARG A 628 5.54 -5.60 -27.25
CA ARG A 628 5.63 -5.39 -28.72
C ARG A 628 6.62 -4.30 -29.15
N GLN A 629 7.67 -4.05 -28.37
CA GLN A 629 8.75 -3.10 -28.67
C GLN A 629 9.92 -3.84 -29.36
N LEU A 630 9.66 -4.38 -30.55
CA LEU A 630 10.57 -5.30 -31.24
C LEU A 630 11.82 -4.62 -31.83
N ASP A 631 11.74 -3.33 -32.12
CA ASP A 631 12.86 -2.56 -32.66
C ASP A 631 13.87 -2.11 -31.58
N GLU A 632 13.56 -2.36 -30.30
CA GLU A 632 14.32 -1.90 -29.13
C GLU A 632 14.80 -3.05 -28.24
N LEU A 633 15.01 -4.24 -28.82
CA LEU A 633 15.46 -5.42 -28.05
C LEU A 633 16.89 -5.25 -27.49
N GLY A 634 17.66 -4.31 -28.02
CA GLY A 634 19.03 -4.02 -27.59
C GLY A 634 20.00 -5.17 -27.90
N ASP A 635 21.08 -5.27 -27.12
CA ASP A 635 22.11 -6.29 -27.35
C ASP A 635 21.62 -7.71 -26.99
N THR A 636 21.71 -8.62 -27.97
CA THR A 636 21.40 -10.05 -27.89
C THR A 636 22.62 -10.95 -28.05
N SER A 637 23.82 -10.38 -28.25
CA SER A 637 25.07 -11.11 -28.53
C SER A 637 25.56 -12.00 -27.38
N THR A 638 25.05 -11.75 -26.17
CA THR A 638 25.39 -12.49 -24.95
C THR A 638 24.53 -13.74 -24.71
N LEU A 639 23.50 -13.96 -25.54
CA LEU A 639 22.65 -15.15 -25.49
C LEU A 639 23.41 -16.40 -25.92
N VAL A 640 23.03 -17.55 -25.33
CA VAL A 640 23.52 -18.86 -25.77
C VAL A 640 23.04 -19.17 -27.19
N ASP A 641 21.77 -18.91 -27.43
CA ASP A 641 21.13 -19.06 -28.74
C ASP A 641 20.28 -17.82 -29.04
N PRO A 642 20.79 -16.90 -29.88
CA PRO A 642 20.03 -15.72 -30.29
C PRO A 642 18.77 -16.03 -31.10
N SER A 643 18.70 -17.18 -31.79
CA SER A 643 17.55 -17.53 -32.65
C SER A 643 16.25 -17.74 -31.87
N VAL A 644 16.37 -18.00 -30.56
CA VAL A 644 15.24 -18.07 -29.63
C VAL A 644 14.43 -16.77 -29.65
N VAL A 645 15.07 -15.61 -29.83
CA VAL A 645 14.37 -14.33 -29.88
C VAL A 645 13.41 -14.28 -31.06
N ASP A 646 13.84 -14.73 -32.23
CA ASP A 646 13.00 -14.76 -33.44
C ASP A 646 11.84 -15.75 -33.30
N GLN A 647 12.10 -16.91 -32.68
CA GLN A 647 11.06 -17.92 -32.40
C GLN A 647 9.99 -17.36 -31.45
N LEU A 648 10.40 -16.63 -30.41
CA LEU A 648 9.48 -15.95 -29.50
C LEU A 648 8.68 -14.87 -30.23
N ILE A 649 9.30 -14.10 -31.12
CA ILE A 649 8.58 -13.08 -31.89
C ILE A 649 7.52 -13.73 -32.80
N ALA A 650 7.85 -14.85 -33.43
CA ALA A 650 6.93 -15.59 -34.30
C ALA A 650 5.69 -16.14 -33.55
N LEU A 651 5.80 -16.36 -32.24
CA LEU A 651 4.74 -16.93 -31.41
C LEU A 651 3.92 -15.88 -30.63
N ILE A 652 4.15 -14.57 -30.84
CA ILE A 652 3.44 -13.50 -30.12
C ILE A 652 1.92 -13.61 -30.22
N ASP A 653 1.37 -14.11 -31.33
CA ASP A 653 -0.06 -14.19 -31.60
C ASP A 653 -0.63 -15.63 -31.49
N HIS A 654 0.16 -16.59 -31.03
CA HIS A 654 -0.20 -18.00 -30.82
C HIS A 654 -0.54 -18.31 -29.35
#